data_AF-A0A3B9MZP0-F1
#
_entry.id   AF-A0A3B9MZP0-F1
#
_cell.length_a   1.000
_cell.length_b   1.000
_cell.length_c   1.000
_cell.angle_alpha   90.00
_cell.angle_beta   90.00
_cell.angle_gamma   90.00
#
_symmetry.space_group_name_H-M   'P 1'
#
loop_
_entity.id
_entity.type
_entity.pdbx_description
1 polymer ?
#
loop_
_entity_poly.entity_id
_entity_poly.type
_entity_poly.pdbx_seq_one_letter_code
_entity_poly.pdbx_strand_id
1 'polypeptide(L)'
;MRKSLIIVIISFIIVVLLVNQFVDAPIFDDPKDKLEFVIKEKRNDRLDLIYLDILTKDSLNIDYHYGFITSNFSMAPAYRIIDEKDITDIYWNYTDSDDKLESDIGFYSLGLIASMNNDRDKALFYFTLVTNDKLKYLNNSIGRVYDESKNYEEAEKYYYKAIENNGNLEGAYSNLISLYYSQQRFDELYTLLKDRKARKYFPSQIKRSMFLSNFNLLGYFESVIGHTYQNQNLVGFLGALLVMLSWFFYLRRIDIYEPEKWKYLLLTFLLGIVFSEFTFLLSDLNSMFTGFNLNGGVLNDLLYCIIGIGVIEELVKIIPVLLILKYTKAINEPVDYLIYGSISALGFAFSENLLYFNNYGPQIIMGRALTAVVFHMFLTSLAAYGLMLSKYNASKGFLGDFLKYFLIAAIIHGLYDFWLINQSVSQFALFSVIILIFCFSFYNTLFSNALSNSEFYDEHIHLNRKKLQNYLIYTLSLVLMFQYLAISFKFGHEEGWISLRSSLVSGSYLIIFITANLGTINIKHRKWNPLQLKLPKFFLKLEHDPNDVIHEKFEIEAISSNKDLKKLFPNKGQVIGRVTVSGNSDWYLFELENKKEILDFCGSHILIRAKDLSRPIKTEEKNEIAVFVFLSEDKIYAEEKLREDFLFKGWAKIS
;
A
#
# COMPACT_ATOMS: atom_id res chain seq x y z
N MET A 1 -17.75 15.79 11.28
CA MET A 1 -16.89 14.58 11.47
C MET A 1 -17.62 13.42 12.16
N ARG A 2 -18.30 13.60 13.31
CA ARG A 2 -19.17 12.54 13.90
C ARG A 2 -20.15 11.97 12.87
N LYS A 3 -20.76 12.85 12.05
CA LYS A 3 -21.62 12.46 10.93
C LYS A 3 -20.92 11.53 9.93
N SER A 4 -19.71 11.87 9.48
CA SER A 4 -18.93 11.08 8.52
C SER A 4 -18.63 9.66 9.02
N LEU A 5 -18.21 9.55 10.28
CA LEU A 5 -17.94 8.24 10.90
C LEU A 5 -19.22 7.41 11.05
N ILE A 6 -20.33 8.05 11.45
CA ILE A 6 -21.65 7.39 11.53
C ILE A 6 -22.09 6.88 10.16
N ILE A 7 -21.95 7.70 9.11
CA ILE A 7 -22.29 7.31 7.73
C ILE A 7 -21.47 6.09 7.30
N VAL A 8 -20.15 6.10 7.54
CA VAL A 8 -19.28 4.96 7.27
C VAL A 8 -19.75 3.72 8.03
N ILE A 9 -19.95 3.82 9.35
CA ILE A 9 -20.35 2.68 10.18
C ILE A 9 -21.68 2.08 9.72
N ILE A 10 -22.68 2.93 9.46
CA ILE A 10 -24.00 2.48 8.96
C ILE A 10 -23.84 1.78 7.60
N SER A 11 -23.02 2.34 6.71
CA SER A 11 -22.75 1.74 5.40
C SER A 11 -22.09 0.37 5.54
N PHE A 12 -21.12 0.23 6.44
CA PHE A 12 -20.50 -1.06 6.76
C PHE A 12 -21.50 -2.08 7.30
N ILE A 13 -22.36 -1.68 8.25
CA ILE A 13 -23.37 -2.58 8.80
C ILE A 13 -24.32 -3.08 7.70
N ILE A 14 -24.82 -2.18 6.85
CA ILE A 14 -25.70 -2.56 5.74
C ILE A 14 -25.01 -3.54 4.80
N VAL A 15 -23.78 -3.25 4.39
CA VAL A 15 -23.04 -4.12 3.46
C VAL A 15 -22.73 -5.47 4.09
N VAL A 16 -22.31 -5.52 5.35
CA VAL A 16 -22.04 -6.78 6.06
C VAL A 16 -23.32 -7.63 6.17
N LEU A 17 -24.47 -7.01 6.48
CA LEU A 17 -25.74 -7.72 6.53
C LEU A 17 -26.13 -8.30 5.16
N LEU A 18 -25.93 -7.55 4.07
CA LEU A 18 -26.19 -8.03 2.72
C LEU A 18 -25.24 -9.16 2.32
N VAL A 19 -23.94 -9.04 2.63
CA VAL A 19 -22.95 -10.09 2.34
C VAL A 19 -23.29 -11.36 3.10
N ASN A 20 -23.62 -11.27 4.39
CA ASN A 20 -24.01 -12.43 5.18
C ASN A 20 -25.30 -13.09 4.68
N GLN A 21 -26.19 -12.33 4.01
CA GLN A 21 -27.43 -12.86 3.47
C GLN A 21 -27.27 -13.51 2.08
N PHE A 22 -26.34 -13.03 1.26
CA PHE A 22 -26.29 -13.36 -0.17
C PHE A 22 -24.97 -13.96 -0.65
N VAL A 23 -23.94 -14.04 0.18
CA VAL A 23 -22.60 -14.50 -0.20
C VAL A 23 -22.21 -15.72 0.61
N ASP A 24 -22.43 -16.91 0.06
CA ASP A 24 -22.05 -18.16 0.69
C ASP A 24 -20.57 -18.51 0.45
N ALA A 25 -20.03 -19.38 1.30
CA ALA A 25 -18.72 -19.97 1.06
C ALA A 25 -18.75 -20.85 -0.20
N PRO A 26 -17.64 -20.95 -0.95
CA PRO A 26 -17.54 -21.91 -2.04
C PRO A 26 -17.81 -23.34 -1.54
N ILE A 27 -18.79 -24.01 -2.13
CA ILE A 27 -19.12 -25.42 -1.87
C ILE A 27 -18.50 -26.26 -2.98
N PHE A 28 -17.82 -27.34 -2.60
CA PHE A 28 -17.19 -28.28 -3.52
C PHE A 28 -17.77 -29.67 -3.28
N ASP A 29 -18.46 -30.22 -4.28
CA ASP A 29 -19.00 -31.58 -4.22
C ASP A 29 -17.90 -32.63 -4.49
N ASP A 30 -16.91 -32.28 -5.33
CA ASP A 30 -15.71 -33.07 -5.60
C ASP A 30 -14.50 -32.52 -4.82
N PRO A 31 -13.82 -33.34 -3.99
CA PRO A 31 -12.56 -32.97 -3.36
C PRO A 31 -11.47 -32.51 -4.35
N LYS A 32 -11.53 -32.94 -5.62
CA LYS A 32 -10.62 -32.48 -6.69
C LYS A 32 -10.84 -31.01 -7.03
N ASP A 33 -12.08 -30.55 -7.13
CA ASP A 33 -12.41 -29.15 -7.36
C ASP A 33 -11.94 -28.27 -6.20
N LYS A 34 -12.10 -28.79 -4.96
CA LYS A 34 -11.57 -28.14 -3.76
C LYS A 34 -10.06 -28.02 -3.81
N LEU A 35 -9.36 -29.08 -4.22
CA LEU A 35 -7.90 -29.07 -4.35
C LEU A 35 -7.43 -28.01 -5.34
N GLU A 36 -8.04 -27.96 -6.53
CA GLU A 36 -7.71 -26.96 -7.56
C GLU A 36 -7.92 -25.54 -7.05
N PHE A 37 -9.02 -25.29 -6.36
CA PHE A 37 -9.31 -23.99 -5.76
C PHE A 37 -8.25 -23.60 -4.71
N VAL A 38 -7.90 -24.51 -3.80
CA VAL A 38 -6.92 -24.25 -2.73
C VAL A 38 -5.53 -23.94 -3.30
N ILE A 39 -5.08 -24.71 -4.30
CA ILE A 39 -3.79 -24.52 -4.97
C ILE A 39 -3.78 -23.17 -5.72
N LYS A 40 -4.80 -22.91 -6.54
CA LYS A 40 -4.91 -21.69 -7.34
C LYS A 40 -4.90 -20.44 -6.47
N GLU A 41 -5.61 -20.50 -5.34
CA GLU A 41 -5.77 -19.38 -4.43
C GLU A 41 -4.68 -19.28 -3.36
N LYS A 42 -3.67 -20.16 -3.40
CA LYS A 42 -2.54 -20.21 -2.45
C LYS A 42 -3.02 -20.19 -0.99
N ARG A 43 -4.11 -20.90 -0.71
CA ARG A 43 -4.68 -20.97 0.63
C ARG A 43 -3.82 -21.82 1.54
N ASN A 44 -3.79 -21.49 2.83
CA ASN A 44 -3.08 -22.25 3.86
C ASN A 44 -3.92 -23.40 4.42
N ASP A 45 -4.71 -24.06 3.56
CA ASP A 45 -5.57 -25.15 3.96
C ASP A 45 -4.75 -26.44 4.14
N ARG A 46 -5.30 -27.41 4.88
CA ARG A 46 -4.72 -28.75 5.07
C ARG A 46 -4.78 -29.57 3.78
N LEU A 47 -3.85 -29.29 2.86
CA LEU A 47 -3.71 -29.98 1.57
C LEU A 47 -3.57 -31.50 1.75
N ASP A 48 -2.85 -31.91 2.79
CA ASP A 48 -2.70 -33.31 3.21
C ASP A 48 -4.05 -34.00 3.45
N LEU A 49 -5.00 -33.35 4.12
CA LEU A 49 -6.36 -33.91 4.30
C LEU A 49 -7.13 -34.01 2.98
N ILE A 50 -6.99 -33.00 2.10
CA ILE A 50 -7.70 -33.00 0.81
C ILE A 50 -7.17 -34.12 -0.08
N TYR A 51 -5.85 -34.28 -0.16
CA TYR A 51 -5.24 -35.39 -0.90
C TYR A 51 -5.64 -36.74 -0.32
N LEU A 52 -5.65 -36.89 1.01
CA LEU A 52 -6.06 -38.14 1.65
C LEU A 52 -7.51 -38.51 1.31
N ASP A 53 -8.43 -37.55 1.32
CA ASP A 53 -9.83 -37.77 0.91
C ASP A 53 -9.93 -38.19 -0.57
N ILE A 54 -9.18 -37.54 -1.46
CA ILE A 54 -9.12 -37.92 -2.88
C ILE A 54 -8.58 -39.35 -3.05
N LEU A 55 -7.53 -39.72 -2.32
CA LEU A 55 -6.90 -41.04 -2.40
C LEU A 55 -7.84 -42.18 -2.00
N THR A 56 -8.85 -41.92 -1.16
CA THR A 56 -9.88 -42.93 -0.86
C THR A 56 -10.76 -43.30 -2.06
N LYS A 57 -10.78 -42.44 -3.09
CA LYS A 57 -11.60 -42.58 -4.30
C LYS A 57 -10.77 -42.86 -5.56
N ASP A 58 -9.52 -42.41 -5.59
CA ASP A 58 -8.60 -42.47 -6.75
C ASP A 58 -7.19 -42.84 -6.29
N SER A 59 -7.01 -44.10 -5.86
CA SER A 59 -5.78 -44.63 -5.26
C SER A 59 -4.68 -45.02 -6.25
N LEU A 60 -4.94 -44.97 -7.55
CA LEU A 60 -3.95 -45.31 -8.59
C LEU A 60 -3.34 -44.08 -9.26
N ASN A 61 -3.72 -42.88 -8.80
CA ASN A 61 -3.20 -41.64 -9.35
C ASN A 61 -2.00 -41.12 -8.53
N ILE A 62 -0.82 -41.21 -9.12
CA ILE A 62 0.44 -40.82 -8.49
C ILE A 62 0.52 -39.33 -8.10
N ASP A 63 -0.25 -38.45 -8.74
CA ASP A 63 -0.29 -37.02 -8.40
C ASP A 63 -0.78 -36.80 -6.97
N TYR A 64 -1.77 -37.58 -6.54
CA TYR A 64 -2.35 -37.47 -5.21
C TYR A 64 -1.46 -38.09 -4.14
N HIS A 65 -0.75 -39.18 -4.45
CA HIS A 65 0.27 -39.73 -3.54
C HIS A 65 1.44 -38.78 -3.33
N TYR A 66 1.98 -38.23 -4.43
CA TYR A 66 3.04 -37.21 -4.36
C TYR A 66 2.58 -35.98 -3.57
N GLY A 67 1.38 -35.47 -3.87
CA GLY A 67 0.79 -34.32 -3.17
C GLY A 67 0.57 -34.59 -1.68
N PHE A 68 0.02 -35.74 -1.32
CA PHE A 68 -0.20 -36.16 0.07
C PHE A 68 1.12 -36.22 0.86
N ILE A 69 2.12 -36.94 0.35
CA ILE A 69 3.41 -37.10 1.03
C ILE A 69 4.07 -35.73 1.20
N THR A 70 4.17 -34.96 0.12
CA THR A 70 4.86 -33.67 0.17
C THR A 70 4.18 -32.65 1.08
N SER A 71 2.85 -32.61 1.10
CA SER A 71 2.09 -31.73 2.01
C SER A 71 2.19 -32.18 3.47
N ASN A 72 2.12 -33.49 3.76
CA ASN A 72 2.29 -33.99 5.13
C ASN A 72 3.71 -33.71 5.66
N PHE A 73 4.75 -33.90 4.85
CA PHE A 73 6.14 -33.63 5.25
C PHE A 73 6.49 -32.14 5.32
N SER A 74 5.70 -31.26 4.69
CA SER A 74 5.83 -29.81 4.85
C SER A 74 5.45 -29.32 6.26
N MET A 75 4.72 -30.15 7.01
CA MET A 75 4.33 -29.88 8.40
C MET A 75 5.40 -30.40 9.38
N ALA A 76 5.60 -29.65 10.47
CA ALA A 76 6.45 -30.13 11.55
C ALA A 76 5.88 -31.44 12.13
N PRO A 77 6.74 -32.38 12.61
CA PRO A 77 6.30 -33.71 13.02
C PRO A 77 5.12 -33.74 13.98
N ALA A 78 5.03 -32.77 14.91
CA ALA A 78 3.94 -32.65 15.88
C ALA A 78 2.56 -32.32 15.30
N TYR A 79 2.49 -31.85 14.04
CA TYR A 79 1.26 -31.41 13.37
C TYR A 79 0.86 -32.27 12.16
N ARG A 80 1.65 -33.31 11.86
CA ARG A 80 1.34 -34.27 10.79
C ARG A 80 0.08 -35.05 11.17
N ILE A 81 -0.79 -35.33 10.19
CA ILE A 81 -1.98 -36.15 10.44
C ILE A 81 -1.58 -37.61 10.60
N ILE A 82 -0.71 -38.07 9.70
CA ILE A 82 -0.15 -39.41 9.73
C ILE A 82 1.32 -39.26 10.06
N ASP A 83 1.75 -39.94 11.12
CA ASP A 83 3.15 -39.93 11.49
C ASP A 83 4.00 -40.68 10.44
N GLU A 84 5.31 -40.55 10.56
CA GLU A 84 6.24 -41.11 9.58
C GLU A 84 6.22 -42.64 9.52
N LYS A 85 5.97 -43.30 10.65
CA LYS A 85 5.94 -44.75 10.70
C LYS A 85 4.67 -45.25 10.04
N ASP A 86 3.53 -44.68 10.42
CA ASP A 86 2.23 -45.05 9.90
C ASP A 86 2.13 -44.80 8.39
N ILE A 87 2.67 -43.68 7.87
CA ILE A 87 2.68 -43.42 6.43
C ILE A 87 3.58 -44.41 5.67
N THR A 88 4.69 -44.82 6.28
CA THR A 88 5.58 -45.83 5.71
C THR A 88 4.88 -47.19 5.66
N ASP A 89 4.17 -47.58 6.72
CA ASP A 89 3.40 -48.82 6.79
C ASP A 89 2.27 -48.85 5.75
N ILE A 90 1.61 -47.71 5.48
CA ILE A 90 0.64 -47.59 4.38
C ILE A 90 1.27 -47.97 3.03
N TYR A 91 2.44 -47.42 2.71
CA TYR A 91 3.06 -47.65 1.41
C TYR A 91 3.78 -48.99 1.29
N TRP A 92 4.16 -49.63 2.40
CA TRP A 92 4.54 -51.04 2.40
C TRP A 92 3.41 -51.95 1.94
N ASN A 93 2.16 -51.69 2.35
CA ASN A 93 1.03 -52.48 1.86
C ASN A 93 0.83 -52.35 0.34
N TYR A 94 1.14 -51.17 -0.23
CA TYR A 94 1.10 -50.99 -1.68
C TYR A 94 2.13 -51.86 -2.40
N THR A 95 3.33 -52.04 -1.83
CA THR A 95 4.39 -52.85 -2.48
C THR A 95 4.03 -54.32 -2.60
N ASP A 96 3.16 -54.82 -1.71
CA ASP A 96 2.71 -56.22 -1.68
C ASP A 96 1.55 -56.50 -2.66
N SER A 97 1.04 -55.49 -3.39
CA SER A 97 -0.04 -55.66 -4.36
C SER A 97 0.40 -56.44 -5.60
N ASP A 98 -0.48 -57.30 -6.11
CA ASP A 98 -0.32 -57.98 -7.40
C ASP A 98 -0.47 -57.01 -8.59
N ASP A 99 -1.11 -55.84 -8.39
CA ASP A 99 -1.18 -54.79 -9.41
C ASP A 99 0.16 -54.06 -9.49
N LYS A 100 0.79 -54.12 -10.67
CA LYS A 100 2.12 -53.53 -10.89
C LYS A 100 2.15 -52.02 -10.69
N LEU A 101 1.09 -51.31 -11.07
CA LEU A 101 1.03 -49.86 -10.90
C LEU A 101 0.91 -49.51 -9.42
N GLU A 102 0.10 -50.26 -8.67
CA GLU A 102 -0.03 -50.09 -7.22
C GLU A 102 1.28 -50.38 -6.49
N SER A 103 1.96 -51.48 -6.85
CA SER A 103 3.29 -51.82 -6.33
C SER A 103 4.35 -50.75 -6.67
N ASP A 104 4.35 -50.25 -7.91
CA ASP A 104 5.21 -49.14 -8.34
C ASP A 104 4.94 -47.84 -7.57
N ILE A 105 3.67 -47.53 -7.28
CA ILE A 105 3.28 -46.40 -6.43
C ILE A 105 3.84 -46.58 -5.01
N GLY A 106 3.75 -47.79 -4.46
CA GLY A 106 4.31 -48.15 -3.15
C GLY A 106 5.82 -47.90 -3.08
N PHE A 107 6.59 -48.49 -3.99
CA PHE A 107 8.04 -48.32 -4.04
C PHE A 107 8.45 -46.86 -4.30
N TYR A 108 7.77 -46.16 -5.22
CA TYR A 108 8.03 -44.74 -5.45
C TYR A 108 7.80 -43.91 -4.18
N SER A 109 6.71 -44.18 -3.46
CA SER A 109 6.31 -43.43 -2.26
C SER A 109 7.27 -43.66 -1.11
N LEU A 110 7.71 -44.91 -0.90
CA LEU A 110 8.77 -45.25 0.07
C LEU A 110 10.10 -44.55 -0.29
N GLY A 111 10.46 -44.50 -1.57
CA GLY A 111 11.63 -43.77 -2.04
C GLY A 111 11.53 -42.26 -1.80
N LEU A 112 10.35 -41.66 -2.03
CA LEU A 112 10.09 -40.25 -1.76
C LEU A 112 10.19 -39.94 -0.26
N ILE A 113 9.59 -40.77 0.59
CA ILE A 113 9.66 -40.64 2.06
C ILE A 113 11.13 -40.70 2.52
N ALA A 114 11.88 -41.70 2.06
CA ALA A 114 13.30 -41.83 2.38
C ALA A 114 14.11 -40.59 1.93
N SER A 115 13.84 -40.05 0.74
CA SER A 115 14.47 -38.82 0.25
C SER A 115 14.14 -37.62 1.14
N MET A 116 12.89 -37.47 1.58
CA MET A 116 12.48 -36.37 2.48
C MET A 116 13.15 -36.46 3.86
N ASN A 117 13.53 -37.66 4.28
CA ASN A 117 14.30 -37.92 5.50
C ASN A 117 15.82 -37.79 5.29
N ASN A 118 16.27 -37.36 4.11
CA ASN A 118 17.68 -37.31 3.71
C ASN A 118 18.39 -38.67 3.69
N ASP A 119 17.66 -39.79 3.62
CA ASP A 119 18.22 -41.14 3.46
C ASP A 119 18.31 -41.50 1.97
N ARG A 120 19.39 -41.04 1.35
CA ARG A 120 19.59 -41.06 -0.10
C ARG A 120 19.78 -42.48 -0.65
N ASP A 121 20.47 -43.32 0.10
CA ASP A 121 20.74 -44.70 -0.31
C ASP A 121 19.44 -45.52 -0.33
N LYS A 122 18.60 -45.38 0.70
CA LYS A 122 17.27 -46.01 0.69
C LYS A 122 16.36 -45.43 -0.38
N ALA A 123 16.41 -44.11 -0.60
CA ALA A 123 15.61 -43.47 -1.64
C ALA A 123 15.92 -44.07 -3.01
N LEU A 124 17.21 -44.13 -3.39
CA LEU A 124 17.64 -44.72 -4.65
C LEU A 124 17.29 -46.21 -4.72
N PHE A 125 17.50 -46.96 -3.64
CA PHE A 125 17.12 -48.37 -3.59
C PHE A 125 15.64 -48.59 -3.92
N TYR A 126 14.72 -47.89 -3.25
CA TYR A 126 13.30 -48.02 -3.54
C TYR A 126 12.94 -47.54 -4.95
N PHE A 127 13.55 -46.45 -5.43
CA PHE A 127 13.32 -45.99 -6.81
C PHE A 127 13.77 -47.02 -7.85
N THR A 128 14.81 -47.83 -7.59
CA THR A 128 15.23 -48.90 -8.51
C THR A 128 14.26 -50.09 -8.55
N LEU A 129 13.40 -50.23 -7.56
CA LEU A 129 12.38 -51.29 -7.51
C LEU A 129 11.12 -50.92 -8.31
N VAL A 130 10.95 -49.65 -8.69
CA VAL A 130 9.85 -49.20 -9.54
C VAL A 130 10.08 -49.71 -10.96
N THR A 131 9.14 -50.51 -11.46
CA THR A 131 9.23 -51.18 -12.77
C THR A 131 8.80 -50.27 -13.92
N ASN A 132 7.83 -49.40 -13.71
CA ASN A 132 7.41 -48.38 -14.68
C ASN A 132 8.35 -47.17 -14.67
N ASP A 133 9.33 -47.18 -15.58
CA ASP A 133 10.30 -46.10 -15.71
C ASP A 133 9.71 -44.77 -16.23
N LYS A 134 8.43 -44.76 -16.65
CA LYS A 134 7.67 -43.57 -17.08
C LYS A 134 6.76 -43.02 -15.98
N LEU A 135 6.77 -43.59 -14.78
CA LEU A 135 6.00 -43.06 -13.66
C LEU A 135 6.35 -41.58 -13.44
N LYS A 136 5.33 -40.72 -13.44
CA LYS A 136 5.45 -39.27 -13.70
C LYS A 136 6.58 -38.60 -12.92
N TYR A 137 6.72 -38.87 -11.63
CA TYR A 137 7.68 -38.20 -10.76
C TYR A 137 9.01 -38.93 -10.56
N LEU A 138 9.11 -40.20 -10.98
CA LEU A 138 10.23 -41.10 -10.66
C LEU A 138 11.59 -40.52 -11.07
N ASN A 139 11.79 -40.27 -12.37
CA ASN A 139 13.09 -39.81 -12.88
C ASN A 139 13.46 -38.43 -12.32
N ASN A 140 12.49 -37.54 -12.11
CA ASN A 140 12.76 -36.24 -11.47
C ASN A 140 13.22 -36.40 -10.01
N SER A 141 12.60 -37.30 -9.25
CA SER A 141 13.00 -37.61 -7.87
C SER A 141 14.40 -38.23 -7.81
N ILE A 142 14.72 -39.17 -8.69
CA ILE A 142 16.06 -39.76 -8.80
C ILE A 142 17.10 -38.68 -9.13
N GLY A 143 16.81 -37.83 -10.13
CA GLY A 143 17.69 -36.74 -10.51
C GLY A 143 17.99 -35.79 -9.34
N ARG A 144 16.97 -35.47 -8.54
CA ARG A 144 17.13 -34.65 -7.33
C ARG A 144 18.02 -35.30 -6.28
N VAL A 145 17.91 -36.60 -6.05
CA VAL A 145 18.78 -37.31 -5.09
C VAL A 145 20.24 -37.27 -5.56
N TYR A 146 20.49 -37.40 -6.86
CA TYR A 146 21.84 -37.24 -7.42
C TYR A 146 22.36 -35.80 -7.32
N ASP A 147 21.50 -34.81 -7.57
CA ASP A 147 21.82 -33.38 -7.48
C ASP A 147 22.22 -32.99 -6.04
N GLU A 148 21.43 -33.41 -5.05
CA GLU A 148 21.73 -33.24 -3.62
C GLU A 148 23.02 -33.98 -3.21
N SER A 149 23.39 -35.02 -3.95
CA SER A 149 24.65 -35.78 -3.81
C SER A 149 25.81 -35.20 -4.61
N LYS A 150 25.61 -34.05 -5.27
CA LYS A 150 26.57 -33.37 -6.15
C LYS A 150 27.04 -34.21 -7.34
N ASN A 151 26.29 -35.25 -7.69
CA ASN A 151 26.50 -36.03 -8.90
C ASN A 151 25.67 -35.41 -10.04
N TYR A 152 26.13 -34.25 -10.51
CA TYR A 152 25.37 -33.39 -11.42
C TYR A 152 25.17 -34.01 -12.81
N GLU A 153 26.08 -34.86 -13.27
CA GLU A 153 25.98 -35.54 -14.57
C GLU A 153 24.81 -36.53 -14.57
N GLU A 154 24.70 -37.39 -13.54
CA GLU A 154 23.56 -38.28 -13.42
C GLU A 154 22.27 -37.51 -13.13
N ALA A 155 22.32 -36.45 -12.32
CA ALA A 155 21.16 -35.60 -12.09
C ALA A 155 20.59 -35.03 -13.39
N GLU A 156 21.44 -34.42 -14.22
CA GLU A 156 21.09 -33.85 -15.53
C GLU A 156 20.46 -34.91 -16.45
N LYS A 157 21.07 -36.09 -16.54
CA LYS A 157 20.56 -37.24 -17.32
C LYS A 157 19.16 -37.67 -16.88
N TYR A 158 18.91 -37.78 -15.57
CA TYR A 158 17.59 -38.16 -15.06
C TYR A 158 16.54 -37.06 -15.23
N TYR A 159 16.92 -35.78 -15.13
CA TYR A 159 16.02 -34.68 -15.47
C TYR A 159 15.63 -34.68 -16.96
N TYR A 160 16.57 -34.90 -17.87
CA TYR A 160 16.25 -35.09 -19.29
C TYR A 160 15.37 -36.31 -19.53
N LYS A 161 15.65 -37.44 -18.87
CA LYS A 161 14.79 -38.63 -18.94
C LYS A 161 13.36 -38.34 -18.48
N ALA A 162 13.18 -37.53 -17.43
CA ALA A 162 11.85 -37.09 -16.99
C ALA A 162 11.13 -36.23 -18.05
N ILE A 163 11.85 -35.38 -18.77
CA ILE A 163 11.31 -34.54 -19.86
C ILE A 163 10.92 -35.42 -21.06
N GLU A 164 11.78 -36.35 -21.47
CA GLU A 164 11.53 -37.29 -22.58
C GLU A 164 10.30 -38.17 -22.31
N ASN A 165 10.14 -38.63 -21.08
CA ASN A 165 8.99 -39.42 -20.64
C ASN A 165 7.71 -38.58 -20.44
N ASN A 166 7.76 -37.27 -20.65
CA ASN A 166 6.66 -36.35 -20.40
C ASN A 166 6.08 -36.48 -18.97
N GLY A 167 6.97 -36.71 -18.00
CA GLY A 167 6.66 -36.89 -16.58
C GLY A 167 6.45 -35.55 -15.86
N ASN A 168 7.11 -35.36 -14.71
CA ASN A 168 7.07 -34.11 -13.95
C ASN A 168 7.88 -33.00 -14.65
N LEU A 169 7.33 -32.43 -15.73
CA LEU A 169 7.99 -31.39 -16.52
C LEU A 169 8.36 -30.17 -15.67
N GLU A 170 7.47 -29.73 -14.77
CA GLU A 170 7.73 -28.58 -13.91
C GLU A 170 8.94 -28.80 -13.01
N GLY A 171 8.97 -29.93 -12.29
CA GLY A 171 10.13 -30.29 -11.47
C GLY A 171 11.39 -30.43 -12.30
N ALA A 172 11.32 -31.18 -13.41
CA ALA A 172 12.50 -31.49 -14.22
C ALA A 172 13.14 -30.23 -14.80
N TYR A 173 12.35 -29.37 -15.46
CA TYR A 173 12.88 -28.10 -15.99
C TYR A 173 13.37 -27.18 -14.88
N SER A 174 12.62 -27.03 -13.77
CA SER A 174 13.03 -26.15 -12.66
C SER A 174 14.35 -26.60 -12.01
N ASN A 175 14.53 -27.91 -11.87
CA ASN A 175 15.75 -28.50 -11.34
C ASN A 175 16.92 -28.37 -12.31
N LEU A 176 16.73 -28.64 -13.61
CA LEU A 176 17.74 -28.36 -14.66
C LEU A 176 18.19 -26.90 -14.66
N ILE A 177 17.24 -25.96 -14.59
CA ILE A 177 17.52 -24.53 -14.54
C ILE A 177 18.34 -24.19 -13.29
N SER A 178 17.96 -24.73 -12.13
CA SER A 178 18.67 -24.49 -10.87
C SER A 178 20.07 -25.10 -10.87
N LEU A 179 20.22 -26.31 -11.43
CA LEU A 179 21.50 -26.99 -11.60
C LEU A 179 22.43 -26.16 -12.49
N TYR A 180 21.99 -25.75 -13.68
CA TYR A 180 22.83 -24.93 -14.55
C TYR A 180 23.14 -23.56 -13.95
N TYR A 181 22.19 -22.93 -13.26
CA TYR A 181 22.41 -21.65 -12.61
C TYR A 181 23.45 -21.73 -11.48
N SER A 182 23.35 -22.75 -10.62
CA SER A 182 24.30 -22.96 -9.51
C SER A 182 25.72 -23.26 -10.01
N GLN A 183 25.84 -23.86 -11.19
CA GLN A 183 27.11 -24.14 -11.86
C GLN A 183 27.59 -23.02 -12.79
N GLN A 184 26.87 -21.89 -12.85
CA GLN A 184 27.16 -20.77 -13.75
C GLN A 184 27.24 -21.17 -15.24
N ARG A 185 26.54 -22.24 -15.61
CA ARG A 185 26.42 -22.80 -16.97
C ARG A 185 25.40 -22.00 -17.79
N PHE A 186 25.73 -20.73 -18.05
CA PHE A 186 24.80 -19.78 -18.69
C PHE A 186 24.47 -20.15 -20.14
N ASP A 187 25.39 -20.75 -20.90
CA ASP A 187 25.15 -21.13 -22.29
C ASP A 187 24.07 -22.22 -22.41
N GLU A 188 24.07 -23.19 -21.51
CA GLU A 188 23.05 -24.22 -21.39
C GLU A 188 21.71 -23.63 -20.96
N LEU A 189 21.71 -22.69 -20.00
CA LEU A 189 20.49 -21.95 -19.64
C LEU A 189 19.91 -21.17 -20.84
N TYR A 190 20.76 -20.53 -21.66
CA TYR A 190 20.31 -19.82 -22.86
C TYR A 190 19.73 -20.77 -23.90
N THR A 191 20.33 -21.94 -24.06
CA THR A 191 19.83 -22.99 -24.94
C THR A 191 18.49 -23.50 -24.45
N LEU A 192 18.37 -23.78 -23.15
CA LEU A 192 17.14 -24.24 -22.53
C LEU A 192 16.02 -23.19 -22.60
N LEU A 193 16.35 -21.90 -22.48
CA LEU A 193 15.36 -20.80 -22.59
C LEU A 193 14.72 -20.71 -23.98
N LYS A 194 15.38 -21.21 -25.03
CA LYS A 194 14.82 -21.30 -26.40
C LYS A 194 13.73 -22.36 -26.52
N ASP A 195 13.71 -23.36 -25.64
CA ASP A 195 12.64 -24.34 -25.58
C ASP A 195 11.36 -23.68 -25.02
N ARG A 196 10.30 -23.68 -25.84
CA ARG A 196 8.99 -23.14 -25.45
C ARG A 196 8.42 -23.84 -24.22
N LYS A 197 8.68 -25.15 -24.05
CA LYS A 197 8.21 -25.92 -22.89
C LYS A 197 8.95 -25.53 -21.61
N ALA A 198 10.25 -25.23 -21.70
CA ALA A 198 11.06 -24.81 -20.57
C ALA A 198 10.79 -23.36 -20.15
N ARG A 199 10.56 -22.43 -21.11
CA ARG A 199 10.46 -20.97 -20.87
C ARG A 199 9.49 -20.57 -19.75
N LYS A 200 8.40 -21.32 -19.56
CA LYS A 200 7.38 -21.08 -18.51
C LYS A 200 7.86 -21.40 -17.09
N TYR A 201 8.89 -22.22 -16.94
CA TYR A 201 9.46 -22.64 -15.66
C TYR A 201 10.67 -21.81 -15.23
N PHE A 202 11.20 -20.93 -16.10
CA PHE A 202 12.32 -20.06 -15.75
C PHE A 202 11.91 -18.99 -14.73
N PRO A 203 12.54 -18.97 -13.53
CA PRO A 203 12.36 -17.89 -12.56
C PRO A 203 12.83 -16.55 -13.15
N SER A 204 12.13 -15.47 -12.80
CA SER A 204 12.49 -14.14 -13.29
C SER A 204 13.91 -13.75 -12.89
N GLN A 205 14.34 -14.09 -11.68
CA GLN A 205 15.66 -13.76 -11.15
C GLN A 205 16.77 -14.38 -11.99
N ILE A 206 16.60 -15.65 -12.40
CA ILE A 206 17.56 -16.36 -13.24
C ILE A 206 17.59 -15.74 -14.65
N LYS A 207 16.43 -15.44 -15.26
CA LYS A 207 16.38 -14.72 -16.55
C LYS A 207 17.13 -13.39 -16.47
N ARG A 208 16.87 -12.59 -15.43
CA ARG A 208 17.53 -11.31 -15.21
C ARG A 208 19.04 -11.48 -15.08
N SER A 209 19.51 -12.39 -14.24
CA SER A 209 20.94 -12.67 -14.08
C SER A 209 21.59 -13.09 -15.41
N MET A 210 20.99 -14.03 -16.15
CA MET A 210 21.48 -14.45 -17.46
C MET A 210 21.59 -13.30 -18.45
N PHE A 211 20.55 -12.48 -18.57
CA PHE A 211 20.53 -11.35 -19.50
C PHE A 211 21.51 -10.26 -19.10
N LEU A 212 21.66 -10.01 -17.80
CA LEU A 212 22.61 -9.05 -17.26
C LEU A 212 24.06 -9.48 -17.54
N SER A 213 24.39 -10.77 -17.33
CA SER A 213 25.73 -11.32 -17.61
C SER A 213 26.17 -11.18 -19.07
N ASN A 214 25.21 -11.16 -20.01
CA ASN A 214 25.47 -10.96 -21.44
C ASN A 214 25.18 -9.52 -21.92
N PHE A 215 24.98 -8.56 -21.00
CA PHE A 215 24.63 -7.17 -21.31
C PHE A 215 23.38 -7.00 -22.20
N ASN A 216 22.47 -7.98 -22.19
CA ASN A 216 21.20 -7.91 -22.92
C ASN A 216 20.14 -7.15 -22.10
N LEU A 217 20.21 -5.83 -22.13
CA LEU A 217 19.28 -4.97 -21.38
C LEU A 217 17.81 -5.11 -21.82
N LEU A 218 17.55 -5.40 -23.10
CA LEU A 218 16.18 -5.58 -23.59
C LEU A 218 15.54 -6.84 -22.97
N GLY A 219 16.23 -7.97 -23.00
CA GLY A 219 15.76 -9.20 -22.36
C GLY A 219 15.67 -9.08 -20.84
N TYR A 220 16.58 -8.32 -20.23
CA TYR A 220 16.54 -8.01 -18.80
C TYR A 220 15.26 -7.27 -18.42
N PHE A 221 14.97 -6.14 -19.07
CA PHE A 221 13.77 -5.36 -18.79
C PHE A 221 12.49 -6.07 -19.24
N GLU A 222 12.50 -6.88 -20.30
CA GLU A 222 11.38 -7.78 -20.63
C GLU A 222 11.09 -8.74 -19.46
N SER A 223 12.12 -9.25 -18.79
CA SER A 223 11.97 -10.14 -17.63
C SER A 223 11.45 -9.40 -16.40
N VAL A 224 11.95 -8.18 -16.14
CA VAL A 224 11.46 -7.31 -15.05
C VAL A 224 9.98 -6.95 -15.26
N ILE A 225 9.65 -6.39 -16.43
CA ILE A 225 8.27 -6.01 -16.76
C ILE A 225 7.36 -7.24 -16.78
N GLY A 226 7.86 -8.38 -17.27
CA GLY A 226 7.15 -9.64 -17.23
C GLY A 226 6.80 -10.05 -15.80
N HIS A 227 7.77 -9.99 -14.89
CA HIS A 227 7.56 -10.31 -13.48
C HIS A 227 6.57 -9.35 -12.80
N THR A 228 6.70 -8.05 -13.04
CA THR A 228 5.90 -7.01 -12.40
C THR A 228 4.46 -6.97 -12.91
N TYR A 229 4.24 -7.14 -14.23
CA TYR A 229 2.95 -6.82 -14.85
C TYR A 229 2.26 -8.00 -15.57
N GLN A 230 2.90 -9.17 -15.73
CA GLN A 230 2.18 -10.34 -16.26
C GLN A 230 1.32 -11.00 -15.19
N ASN A 231 0.24 -11.66 -15.62
CA ASN A 231 -0.68 -12.44 -14.78
C ASN A 231 -1.29 -11.67 -13.60
N GLN A 232 -1.51 -10.36 -13.78
CA GLN A 232 -2.12 -9.53 -12.73
C GLN A 232 -3.57 -9.94 -12.48
N ASN A 233 -3.87 -10.27 -11.22
CA ASN A 233 -5.24 -10.44 -10.78
C ASN A 233 -5.99 -9.09 -10.82
N LEU A 234 -7.16 -9.08 -11.47
CA LEU A 234 -8.05 -7.91 -11.56
C LEU A 234 -8.36 -7.29 -10.19
N VAL A 235 -8.60 -8.11 -9.17
CA VAL A 235 -8.88 -7.62 -7.80
C VAL A 235 -7.68 -6.88 -7.22
N GLY A 236 -6.47 -7.41 -7.43
CA GLY A 236 -5.23 -6.77 -7.00
C GLY A 236 -5.02 -5.44 -7.74
N PHE A 237 -5.20 -5.43 -9.07
CA PHE A 237 -5.10 -4.21 -9.86
C PHE A 237 -6.09 -3.12 -9.40
N LEU A 238 -7.37 -3.48 -9.21
CA LEU A 238 -8.39 -2.54 -8.72
C LEU A 238 -8.07 -2.04 -7.29
N GLY A 239 -7.53 -2.91 -6.43
CA GLY A 239 -7.03 -2.52 -5.11
C GLY A 239 -5.90 -1.50 -5.19
N ALA A 240 -4.88 -1.76 -6.02
CA ALA A 240 -3.76 -0.84 -6.23
C ALA A 240 -4.23 0.50 -6.80
N LEU A 241 -5.15 0.46 -7.77
CA LEU A 241 -5.75 1.66 -8.37
C LEU A 241 -6.53 2.48 -7.33
N LEU A 242 -7.34 1.84 -6.50
CA LEU A 242 -8.13 2.51 -5.47
C LEU A 242 -7.24 3.18 -4.42
N VAL A 243 -6.19 2.50 -3.97
CA VAL A 243 -5.21 3.05 -3.02
C VAL A 243 -4.48 4.23 -3.66
N MET A 244 -4.03 4.09 -4.90
CA MET A 244 -3.37 5.16 -5.65
C MET A 244 -4.28 6.38 -5.78
N LEU A 245 -5.51 6.23 -6.26
CA LEU A 245 -6.44 7.33 -6.43
C LEU A 245 -6.74 8.04 -5.11
N SER A 246 -6.91 7.29 -4.02
CA SER A 246 -7.16 7.84 -2.68
C SER A 246 -6.05 8.80 -2.24
N TRP A 247 -4.79 8.45 -2.49
CA TRP A 247 -3.66 9.29 -2.11
C TRP A 247 -3.35 10.39 -3.13
N PHE A 248 -3.50 10.13 -4.43
CA PHE A 248 -3.33 11.12 -5.50
C PHE A 248 -4.27 12.33 -5.28
N PHE A 249 -5.54 12.04 -5.03
CA PHE A 249 -6.56 13.05 -4.79
C PHE A 249 -6.47 13.70 -3.41
N TYR A 250 -5.85 13.04 -2.42
CA TYR A 250 -5.45 13.67 -1.15
C TYR A 250 -4.39 14.75 -1.40
N LEU A 251 -3.31 14.40 -2.10
CA LEU A 251 -2.21 15.33 -2.42
C LEU A 251 -2.72 16.56 -3.18
N ARG A 252 -3.60 16.35 -4.16
CA ARG A 252 -4.20 17.44 -4.95
C ARG A 252 -5.09 18.40 -4.13
N ARG A 253 -5.57 17.98 -2.95
CA ARG A 253 -6.38 18.81 -2.03
C ARG A 253 -5.55 19.60 -1.02
N ILE A 254 -4.30 19.20 -0.79
CA ILE A 254 -3.38 19.90 0.12
C ILE A 254 -2.78 21.13 -0.57
N ASP A 255 -2.59 21.01 -1.88
CA ASP A 255 -2.13 22.07 -2.75
C ASP A 255 -3.25 23.09 -2.99
N ILE A 256 -3.25 24.15 -2.17
CA ILE A 256 -4.34 25.14 -2.10
C ILE A 256 -4.03 26.48 -2.79
N TYR A 257 -2.76 26.83 -2.98
CA TYR A 257 -2.36 28.16 -3.45
C TYR A 257 -2.21 28.22 -4.96
N GLU A 258 -1.38 27.38 -5.56
CA GLU A 258 -1.22 27.27 -7.03
C GLU A 258 -1.45 25.83 -7.50
N PRO A 259 -2.71 25.36 -7.58
CA PRO A 259 -2.93 23.94 -7.67
C PRO A 259 -2.41 23.29 -8.96
N GLU A 260 -1.54 22.30 -8.83
CA GLU A 260 -0.72 21.74 -9.90
C GLU A 260 -1.51 21.20 -11.10
N LYS A 261 -0.90 21.32 -12.28
CA LYS A 261 -1.49 20.90 -13.55
C LYS A 261 -1.46 19.37 -13.65
N TRP A 262 -2.63 18.78 -13.95
CA TRP A 262 -2.81 17.33 -14.10
C TRP A 262 -1.73 16.63 -14.92
N LYS A 263 -1.31 17.22 -16.03
CA LYS A 263 -0.29 16.63 -16.92
C LYS A 263 1.05 16.38 -16.22
N TYR A 264 1.48 17.25 -15.30
CA TYR A 264 2.77 17.10 -14.61
C TYR A 264 2.67 16.12 -13.44
N LEU A 265 1.55 16.12 -12.72
CA LEU A 265 1.27 15.09 -11.71
C LEU A 265 1.21 13.69 -12.35
N LEU A 266 0.48 13.54 -13.45
CA LEU A 266 0.40 12.26 -14.19
C LEU A 266 1.77 11.87 -14.77
N LEU A 267 2.52 12.80 -15.34
CA LEU A 267 3.87 12.52 -15.85
C LEU A 267 4.78 12.01 -14.72
N THR A 268 4.75 12.66 -13.55
CA THR A 268 5.58 12.28 -12.39
C THR A 268 5.19 10.91 -11.85
N PHE A 269 3.89 10.63 -11.77
CA PHE A 269 3.36 9.33 -11.38
C PHE A 269 3.85 8.23 -12.33
N LEU A 270 3.73 8.44 -13.65
CA LEU A 270 4.18 7.50 -14.66
C LEU A 270 5.70 7.30 -14.63
N LEU A 271 6.47 8.37 -14.41
CA LEU A 271 7.90 8.26 -14.20
C LEU A 271 8.22 7.46 -12.92
N GLY A 272 7.46 7.62 -11.84
CA GLY A 272 7.59 6.80 -10.62
C GLY A 272 7.41 5.30 -10.90
N ILE A 273 6.43 4.93 -11.73
CA ILE A 273 6.22 3.53 -12.19
C ILE A 273 7.39 3.05 -13.05
N VAL A 274 7.89 3.87 -13.98
CA VAL A 274 9.01 3.46 -14.85
C VAL A 274 10.30 3.30 -14.05
N PHE A 275 10.58 4.22 -13.14
CA PHE A 275 11.81 4.20 -12.35
C PHE A 275 11.79 3.14 -11.23
N SER A 276 10.63 2.67 -10.77
CA SER A 276 10.59 1.53 -9.83
C SER A 276 11.19 0.25 -10.41
N GLU A 277 11.09 0.05 -11.73
CA GLU A 277 11.70 -1.12 -12.38
C GLU A 277 13.25 -1.06 -12.35
N PHE A 278 13.84 0.12 -12.21
CA PHE A 278 15.28 0.28 -12.08
C PHE A 278 15.81 -0.15 -10.69
N THR A 279 14.94 -0.31 -9.69
CA THR A 279 15.33 -0.94 -8.41
C THR A 279 15.92 -2.32 -8.64
N PHE A 280 15.28 -3.15 -9.49
CA PHE A 280 15.79 -4.47 -9.83
C PHE A 280 17.19 -4.38 -10.46
N LEU A 281 17.38 -3.46 -11.41
CA LEU A 281 18.67 -3.31 -12.09
C LEU A 281 19.78 -2.91 -11.12
N LEU A 282 19.53 -1.90 -10.28
CA LEU A 282 20.53 -1.42 -9.32
C LEU A 282 20.85 -2.48 -8.26
N SER A 283 19.84 -3.19 -7.75
CA SER A 283 20.03 -4.26 -6.77
C SER A 283 20.75 -5.48 -7.36
N ASP A 284 20.39 -5.90 -8.58
CA ASP A 284 21.04 -7.02 -9.27
C ASP A 284 22.50 -6.67 -9.61
N LEU A 285 22.78 -5.44 -10.07
CA LEU A 285 24.16 -4.96 -10.31
C LEU A 285 24.97 -4.90 -9.02
N ASN A 286 24.38 -4.39 -7.94
CA ASN A 286 25.03 -4.34 -6.63
C ASN A 286 25.40 -5.77 -6.17
N SER A 287 24.46 -6.71 -6.25
CA SER A 287 24.69 -8.12 -5.92
C SER A 287 25.79 -8.74 -6.79
N MET A 288 25.79 -8.48 -8.10
CA MET A 288 26.77 -9.00 -9.04
C MET A 288 28.20 -8.49 -8.77
N PHE A 289 28.37 -7.20 -8.50
CA PHE A 289 29.70 -6.60 -8.34
C PHE A 289 30.28 -6.73 -6.92
N THR A 290 29.43 -6.73 -5.89
CA THR A 290 29.87 -6.68 -4.50
C THR A 290 29.60 -7.98 -3.73
N GLY A 291 28.72 -8.85 -4.24
CA GLY A 291 28.18 -9.99 -3.50
C GLY A 291 27.29 -9.59 -2.32
N PHE A 292 26.98 -8.30 -2.16
CA PHE A 292 26.26 -7.79 -1.00
C PHE A 292 24.78 -8.18 -1.08
N ASN A 293 24.37 -9.10 -0.21
CA ASN A 293 23.03 -9.66 -0.11
C ASN A 293 22.68 -9.91 1.35
N LEU A 294 21.39 -10.13 1.63
CA LEU A 294 20.94 -10.64 2.92
C LEU A 294 21.58 -12.00 3.20
N ASN A 295 22.10 -12.18 4.42
CA ASN A 295 22.74 -13.43 4.85
C ASN A 295 22.32 -13.89 6.26
N GLY A 296 21.37 -13.19 6.89
CA GLY A 296 20.87 -13.47 8.24
C GLY A 296 21.70 -12.83 9.35
N GLY A 297 22.91 -12.35 9.05
CA GLY A 297 23.76 -11.65 10.00
C GLY A 297 23.21 -10.25 10.31
N VAL A 298 22.97 -9.96 11.59
CA VAL A 298 22.34 -8.71 12.08
C VAL A 298 22.98 -7.44 11.47
N LEU A 299 24.30 -7.31 11.52
CA LEU A 299 24.99 -6.12 10.99
C LEU A 299 24.96 -6.06 9.46
N ASN A 300 25.16 -7.20 8.78
CA ASN A 300 25.11 -7.28 7.33
C ASN A 300 23.73 -6.87 6.82
N ASP A 301 22.69 -7.48 7.38
CA ASP A 301 21.31 -7.25 6.94
C ASP A 301 20.84 -5.83 7.28
N LEU A 302 21.29 -5.24 8.40
CA LEU A 302 21.06 -3.82 8.70
C LEU A 302 21.66 -2.91 7.63
N LEU A 303 22.94 -3.13 7.30
CA LEU A 303 23.61 -2.36 6.25
C LEU A 303 22.96 -2.59 4.89
N TYR A 304 22.50 -3.82 4.61
CA TYR A 304 21.83 -4.16 3.35
C TYR A 304 20.48 -3.47 3.26
N CYS A 305 19.68 -3.46 4.33
CA CYS A 305 18.42 -2.73 4.35
C CYS A 305 18.64 -1.21 4.15
N ILE A 306 19.70 -0.63 4.73
CA ILE A 306 20.00 0.81 4.54
C ILE A 306 20.52 1.10 3.13
N ILE A 307 21.53 0.37 2.66
CA ILE A 307 22.27 0.70 1.44
C ILE A 307 21.69 -0.05 0.23
N GLY A 308 21.48 -1.36 0.35
CA GLY A 308 20.99 -2.23 -0.73
C GLY A 308 19.49 -2.09 -1.00
N ILE A 309 18.70 -1.60 -0.03
CA ILE A 309 17.27 -1.30 -0.21
C ILE A 309 17.06 0.21 -0.13
N GLY A 310 17.20 0.81 1.05
CA GLY A 310 16.85 2.21 1.32
C GLY A 310 17.49 3.22 0.37
N VAL A 311 18.81 3.19 0.18
CA VAL A 311 19.50 4.12 -0.73
C VAL A 311 19.08 3.90 -2.17
N ILE A 312 19.04 2.66 -2.65
CA ILE A 312 18.66 2.33 -4.04
C ILE A 312 17.24 2.80 -4.33
N GLU A 313 16.32 2.47 -3.43
CA GLU A 313 14.92 2.78 -3.56
C GLU A 313 14.63 4.29 -3.49
N GLU A 314 15.20 5.01 -2.54
CA GLU A 314 15.01 6.46 -2.47
C GLU A 314 15.71 7.18 -3.63
N LEU A 315 16.81 6.62 -4.16
CA LEU A 315 17.48 7.15 -5.34
C LEU A 315 16.59 7.07 -6.58
N VAL A 316 15.96 5.92 -6.85
CA VAL A 316 15.08 5.81 -8.02
C VAL A 316 13.82 6.66 -7.88
N LYS A 317 13.29 6.80 -6.65
CA LYS A 317 12.10 7.63 -6.38
C LYS A 317 12.36 9.13 -6.50
N ILE A 318 13.57 9.62 -6.23
CA ILE A 318 13.85 11.06 -6.34
C ILE A 318 14.14 11.49 -7.79
N ILE A 319 14.57 10.59 -8.68
CA ILE A 319 14.90 10.93 -10.07
C ILE A 319 13.72 11.61 -10.81
N PRO A 320 12.47 11.10 -10.77
CA PRO A 320 11.33 11.79 -11.38
C PRO A 320 11.17 13.24 -10.92
N VAL A 321 11.36 13.51 -9.63
CA VAL A 321 11.30 14.88 -9.07
C VAL A 321 12.38 15.76 -9.68
N LEU A 322 13.61 15.26 -9.78
CA LEU A 322 14.74 15.98 -10.39
C LEU A 322 14.51 16.24 -11.89
N LEU A 323 13.87 15.31 -12.61
CA LEU A 323 13.50 15.49 -14.01
C LEU A 323 12.46 16.60 -14.17
N ILE A 324 11.41 16.62 -13.34
CA ILE A 324 10.40 17.68 -13.35
C ILE A 324 11.02 19.02 -13.00
N LEU A 325 11.85 19.07 -11.96
CA LEU A 325 12.53 20.29 -11.51
C LEU A 325 13.46 20.86 -12.59
N LYS A 326 14.15 19.99 -13.35
CA LYS A 326 15.12 20.41 -14.36
C LYS A 326 14.48 20.81 -15.69
N TYR A 327 13.47 20.08 -16.14
CA TYR A 327 12.93 20.21 -17.50
C TYR A 327 11.58 20.92 -17.56
N THR A 328 11.00 21.30 -16.43
CA THR A 328 9.73 22.03 -16.38
C THR A 328 9.81 23.22 -15.43
N LYS A 329 8.78 24.08 -15.48
CA LYS A 329 8.57 25.16 -14.48
C LYS A 329 7.42 24.81 -13.53
N ALA A 330 7.13 23.53 -13.36
CA ALA A 330 5.99 23.09 -12.55
C ALA A 330 6.28 23.36 -11.07
N ILE A 331 7.38 22.82 -10.55
CA ILE A 331 7.86 23.12 -9.18
C ILE A 331 8.26 24.60 -9.09
N ASN A 332 7.38 25.42 -8.54
CA ASN A 332 7.52 26.86 -8.47
C ASN A 332 7.29 27.41 -7.05
N GLU A 333 6.68 26.62 -6.15
CA GLU A 333 6.52 26.93 -4.73
C GLU A 333 7.02 25.81 -3.80
N PRO A 334 7.21 26.06 -2.49
CA PRO A 334 7.78 25.07 -1.58
C PRO A 334 6.97 23.78 -1.46
N VAL A 335 5.63 23.85 -1.49
CA VAL A 335 4.77 22.66 -1.34
C VAL A 335 4.91 21.69 -2.51
N ASP A 336 5.19 22.19 -3.71
CA ASP A 336 5.37 21.38 -4.92
C ASP A 336 6.46 20.33 -4.75
N TYR A 337 7.58 20.68 -4.09
CA TYR A 337 8.65 19.73 -3.82
C TYR A 337 8.12 18.47 -3.11
N LEU A 338 7.23 18.66 -2.13
CA LEU A 338 6.60 17.57 -1.40
C LEU A 338 5.54 16.87 -2.24
N ILE A 339 4.73 17.61 -3.01
CA ILE A 339 3.72 17.02 -3.90
C ILE A 339 4.38 16.12 -4.95
N TYR A 340 5.38 16.62 -5.68
CA TYR A 340 6.10 15.83 -6.68
C TYR A 340 6.88 14.66 -6.05
N GLY A 341 7.49 14.85 -4.88
CA GLY A 341 8.11 13.75 -4.12
C GLY A 341 7.11 12.65 -3.77
N SER A 342 5.93 13.05 -3.27
CA SER A 342 4.85 12.13 -2.92
C SER A 342 4.28 11.42 -4.14
N ILE A 343 4.07 12.13 -5.25
CA ILE A 343 3.51 11.56 -6.48
C ILE A 343 4.49 10.58 -7.15
N SER A 344 5.79 10.89 -7.12
CA SER A 344 6.82 9.96 -7.58
C SER A 344 6.81 8.67 -6.77
N ALA A 345 6.81 8.79 -5.44
CA ALA A 345 6.72 7.66 -4.52
C ALA A 345 5.40 6.88 -4.66
N LEU A 346 4.30 7.56 -4.97
CA LEU A 346 3.00 6.93 -5.22
C LEU A 346 3.01 6.08 -6.51
N GLY A 347 3.72 6.54 -7.55
CA GLY A 347 3.98 5.74 -8.76
C GLY A 347 4.78 4.49 -8.47
N PHE A 348 5.86 4.62 -7.69
CA PHE A 348 6.66 3.48 -7.23
C PHE A 348 5.80 2.48 -6.44
N ALA A 349 5.08 2.98 -5.43
CA ALA A 349 4.24 2.17 -4.57
C ALA A 349 3.08 1.50 -5.34
N PHE A 350 2.61 2.10 -6.44
CA PHE A 350 1.63 1.47 -7.32
C PHE A 350 2.22 0.23 -8.00
N SER A 351 3.40 0.33 -8.62
CA SER A 351 4.10 -0.82 -9.22
C SER A 351 4.35 -1.92 -8.18
N GLU A 352 4.84 -1.54 -7.00
CA GLU A 352 5.09 -2.49 -5.92
C GLU A 352 3.79 -3.17 -5.43
N ASN A 353 2.70 -2.41 -5.27
CA ASN A 353 1.40 -2.96 -4.85
C ASN A 353 0.86 -3.99 -5.86
N LEU A 354 1.12 -3.85 -7.16
CA LEU A 354 0.72 -4.86 -8.15
C LEU A 354 1.38 -6.21 -7.86
N LEU A 355 2.69 -6.21 -7.62
CA LEU A 355 3.45 -7.41 -7.21
C LEU A 355 2.93 -8.01 -5.91
N TYR A 356 2.78 -7.19 -4.86
CA TYR A 356 2.35 -7.67 -3.55
C TYR A 356 0.92 -8.24 -3.58
N PHE A 357 -0.03 -7.55 -4.23
CA PHE A 357 -1.41 -8.03 -4.27
C PHE A 357 -1.58 -9.28 -5.14
N ASN A 358 -0.72 -9.46 -6.15
CA ASN A 358 -0.69 -10.70 -6.92
C ASN A 358 -0.09 -11.87 -6.14
N ASN A 359 0.93 -11.61 -5.31
CA ASN A 359 1.64 -12.65 -4.56
C ASN A 359 0.89 -13.08 -3.30
N TYR A 360 0.34 -12.11 -2.57
CA TYR A 360 -0.28 -12.34 -1.27
C TYR A 360 -1.80 -12.32 -1.33
N GLY A 361 -2.42 -11.60 -2.28
CA GLY A 361 -3.88 -11.50 -2.38
C GLY A 361 -4.47 -10.24 -1.71
N PRO A 362 -5.82 -10.13 -1.67
CA PRO A 362 -6.51 -8.91 -1.26
C PRO A 362 -6.38 -8.55 0.23
N GLN A 363 -6.01 -9.48 1.10
CA GLN A 363 -5.96 -9.29 2.55
C GLN A 363 -4.94 -8.26 3.05
N ILE A 364 -3.96 -7.91 2.22
CA ILE A 364 -2.94 -6.91 2.57
C ILE A 364 -3.22 -5.51 2.02
N ILE A 365 -4.30 -5.34 1.23
CA ILE A 365 -4.60 -4.06 0.53
C ILE A 365 -4.69 -2.91 1.53
N MET A 366 -5.51 -3.06 2.56
CA MET A 366 -5.68 -2.03 3.59
C MET A 366 -4.39 -1.78 4.37
N GLY A 367 -3.68 -2.85 4.75
CA GLY A 367 -2.42 -2.73 5.47
C GLY A 367 -1.44 -1.83 4.71
N ARG A 368 -1.21 -2.13 3.43
CA ARG A 368 -0.30 -1.35 2.57
C ARG A 368 -0.79 0.08 2.33
N ALA A 369 -2.11 0.29 2.20
CA ALA A 369 -2.70 1.62 2.02
C ALA A 369 -2.43 2.56 3.22
N LEU A 370 -2.38 2.02 4.44
CA LEU A 370 -2.14 2.78 5.67
C LEU A 370 -0.66 2.88 6.05
N THR A 371 0.16 1.90 5.66
CA THR A 371 1.57 1.82 6.06
C THR A 371 2.50 2.17 4.90
N ALA A 372 2.84 1.20 4.07
CA ALA A 372 3.87 1.27 3.04
C ALA A 372 3.68 2.48 2.10
N VAL A 373 2.47 2.71 1.60
CA VAL A 373 2.22 3.81 0.65
C VAL A 373 2.47 5.18 1.29
N VAL A 374 2.01 5.39 2.52
CA VAL A 374 2.23 6.66 3.24
C VAL A 374 3.70 6.82 3.64
N PHE A 375 4.36 5.72 4.00
CA PHE A 375 5.77 5.71 4.33
C PHE A 375 6.63 6.10 3.13
N HIS A 376 6.42 5.51 1.95
CA HIS A 376 7.13 5.89 0.72
C HIS A 376 6.91 7.37 0.37
N MET A 377 5.66 7.86 0.43
CA MET A 377 5.38 9.28 0.17
C MET A 377 6.14 10.20 1.14
N PHE A 378 6.19 9.85 2.42
CA PHE A 378 6.95 10.61 3.41
C PHE A 378 8.46 10.60 3.11
N LEU A 379 9.07 9.44 2.87
CA LEU A 379 10.52 9.31 2.70
C LEU A 379 11.02 10.10 1.49
N THR A 380 10.38 9.95 0.34
CA THR A 380 10.78 10.69 -0.86
C THR A 380 10.46 12.18 -0.72
N SER A 381 9.37 12.54 -0.03
CA SER A 381 9.09 13.94 0.34
C SER A 381 10.14 14.52 1.27
N LEU A 382 10.72 13.73 2.18
CA LEU A 382 11.79 14.17 3.06
C LEU A 382 13.06 14.51 2.26
N ALA A 383 13.44 13.67 1.29
CA ALA A 383 14.53 13.98 0.37
C ALA A 383 14.24 15.26 -0.45
N ALA A 384 13.03 15.39 -1.00
CA ALA A 384 12.61 16.58 -1.73
C ALA A 384 12.53 17.85 -0.85
N TYR A 385 12.21 17.70 0.44
CA TYR A 385 12.25 18.78 1.42
C TYR A 385 13.66 19.34 1.61
N GLY A 386 14.70 18.51 1.45
CA GLY A 386 16.10 18.98 1.41
C GLY A 386 16.36 19.92 0.22
N LEU A 387 15.84 19.60 -0.96
CA LEU A 387 15.90 20.48 -2.14
C LEU A 387 15.15 21.79 -1.88
N MET A 388 13.94 21.70 -1.31
CA MET A 388 13.11 22.85 -0.95
C MET A 388 13.84 23.78 0.04
N LEU A 389 14.37 23.25 1.14
CA LEU A 389 15.09 24.03 2.14
C LEU A 389 16.30 24.75 1.56
N SER A 390 17.00 24.11 0.62
CA SER A 390 18.16 24.73 0.00
C SER A 390 17.83 25.97 -0.83
N LYS A 391 16.62 26.03 -1.40
CA LYS A 391 16.11 27.19 -2.15
C LYS A 391 15.50 28.25 -1.23
N TYR A 392 14.72 27.83 -0.22
CA TYR A 392 13.86 28.74 0.55
C TYR A 392 14.34 29.09 1.97
N ASN A 393 15.30 28.35 2.51
CA ASN A 393 15.81 28.55 3.88
C ASN A 393 17.36 28.58 3.95
N ALA A 394 18.04 28.39 2.82
CA ALA A 394 19.47 28.61 2.57
C ALA A 394 20.43 28.19 3.72
N SER A 395 20.26 27.00 4.30
CA SER A 395 20.99 26.65 5.53
C SER A 395 22.43 26.17 5.27
N LYS A 396 22.67 25.39 4.21
CA LYS A 396 24.01 24.82 3.87
C LYS A 396 24.29 24.64 2.36
N GLY A 397 23.50 25.26 1.48
CA GLY A 397 23.61 25.16 0.01
C GLY A 397 22.90 23.93 -0.59
N PHE A 398 22.62 23.97 -1.91
CA PHE A 398 21.77 23.01 -2.64
C PHE A 398 22.11 21.54 -2.36
N LEU A 399 23.36 21.15 -2.60
CA LEU A 399 23.78 19.76 -2.49
C LEU A 399 23.85 19.27 -1.03
N GLY A 400 24.22 20.15 -0.09
CA GLY A 400 24.39 19.79 1.31
C GLY A 400 23.08 19.45 2.00
N ASP A 401 22.05 20.27 1.81
CA ASP A 401 20.73 20.03 2.39
C ASP A 401 20.04 18.83 1.73
N PHE A 402 20.10 18.70 0.40
CA PHE A 402 19.58 17.52 -0.30
C PHE A 402 20.19 16.21 0.20
N LEU A 403 21.53 16.09 0.19
CA LEU A 403 22.22 14.86 0.60
C LEU A 403 21.92 14.49 2.05
N LYS A 404 21.84 15.49 2.95
CA LYS A 404 21.50 15.25 4.35
C LYS A 404 20.13 14.59 4.48
N TYR A 405 19.09 15.15 3.88
CA TYR A 405 17.74 14.61 4.03
C TYR A 405 17.50 13.34 3.21
N PHE A 406 18.18 13.19 2.08
CA PHE A 406 18.23 11.94 1.33
C PHE A 406 18.81 10.78 2.16
N LEU A 407 19.97 10.99 2.80
CA LEU A 407 20.58 9.95 3.65
C LEU A 407 19.71 9.63 4.86
N ILE A 408 19.08 10.65 5.47
CA ILE A 408 18.11 10.41 6.56
C ILE A 408 16.94 9.56 6.06
N ALA A 409 16.37 9.85 4.89
CA ALA A 409 15.30 9.05 4.31
C ALA A 409 15.74 7.60 4.07
N ALA A 410 16.89 7.37 3.45
CA ALA A 410 17.43 6.04 3.21
C ALA A 410 17.71 5.24 4.51
N ILE A 411 18.23 5.90 5.55
CA ILE A 411 18.45 5.27 6.86
C ILE A 411 17.12 4.90 7.51
N ILE A 412 16.13 5.80 7.51
CA ILE A 412 14.81 5.52 8.08
C ILE A 412 14.12 4.37 7.34
N HIS A 413 14.23 4.34 6.00
CA HIS A 413 13.74 3.26 5.16
C HIS A 413 14.38 1.92 5.58
N GLY A 414 15.71 1.84 5.57
CA GLY A 414 16.42 0.62 5.93
C GLY A 414 16.18 0.17 7.36
N LEU A 415 16.03 1.10 8.32
CA LEU A 415 15.66 0.75 9.69
C LEU A 415 14.25 0.17 9.78
N TYR A 416 13.29 0.69 9.01
CA TYR A 416 11.94 0.14 8.96
C TYR A 416 11.94 -1.30 8.44
N ASP A 417 12.67 -1.57 7.36
CA ASP A 417 12.77 -2.90 6.75
C ASP A 417 13.55 -3.89 7.61
N PHE A 418 14.64 -3.44 8.24
CA PHE A 418 15.52 -4.30 9.02
C PHE A 418 14.79 -5.06 10.13
N TRP A 419 13.93 -4.37 10.90
CA TRP A 419 13.13 -5.00 11.97
C TRP A 419 12.05 -5.95 11.44
N LEU A 420 11.70 -5.90 10.15
CA LEU A 420 10.71 -6.79 9.53
C LEU A 420 11.38 -7.98 8.82
N ILE A 421 12.56 -7.77 8.21
CA ILE A 421 13.22 -8.73 7.32
C ILE A 421 14.16 -9.66 8.08
N ASN A 422 14.99 -9.15 9.00
CA ASN A 422 16.01 -9.99 9.63
C ASN A 422 15.37 -10.91 10.70
N GLN A 423 15.54 -12.22 10.51
CA GLN A 423 14.90 -13.25 11.33
C GLN A 423 15.31 -13.19 12.81
N SER A 424 16.54 -12.75 13.13
CA SER A 424 17.03 -12.67 14.51
C SER A 424 16.42 -11.52 15.31
N VAL A 425 15.88 -10.49 14.64
CA VAL A 425 15.33 -9.29 15.29
C VAL A 425 13.85 -9.06 14.97
N SER A 426 13.22 -9.89 14.14
CA SER A 426 11.83 -9.73 13.70
C SER A 426 10.80 -9.71 14.84
N GLN A 427 11.13 -10.32 15.98
CA GLN A 427 10.36 -10.21 17.23
C GLN A 427 10.22 -8.76 17.76
N PHE A 428 11.07 -7.84 17.28
CA PHE A 428 11.03 -6.41 17.60
C PHE A 428 10.39 -5.55 16.50
N ALA A 429 9.60 -6.14 15.59
CA ALA A 429 8.87 -5.45 14.51
C ALA A 429 8.02 -4.24 14.98
N LEU A 430 7.69 -4.14 16.28
CA LEU A 430 7.06 -2.96 16.86
C LEU A 430 7.87 -1.67 16.63
N PHE A 431 9.20 -1.74 16.52
CA PHE A 431 10.01 -0.56 16.20
C PHE A 431 9.70 0.01 14.81
N SER A 432 9.37 -0.81 13.82
CA SER A 432 8.91 -0.33 12.50
C SER A 432 7.61 0.45 12.62
N VAL A 433 6.69 0.01 13.49
CA VAL A 433 5.43 0.74 13.78
C VAL A 433 5.73 2.08 14.45
N ILE A 434 6.66 2.11 15.40
CA ILE A 434 7.08 3.36 16.08
C ILE A 434 7.71 4.33 15.06
N ILE A 435 8.60 3.85 14.19
CA ILE A 435 9.19 4.64 13.11
C ILE A 435 8.10 5.25 12.23
N LEU A 436 7.14 4.42 11.78
CA LEU A 436 6.03 4.83 10.93
C LEU A 436 5.20 5.96 11.58
N ILE A 437 4.87 5.80 12.85
CA ILE A 437 4.12 6.78 13.64
C ILE A 437 4.85 8.14 13.67
N PHE A 438 6.15 8.16 13.92
CA PHE A 438 6.92 9.41 13.90
C PHE A 438 7.03 10.01 12.50
N CYS A 439 7.19 9.17 11.47
CA CYS A 439 7.21 9.62 10.08
C CYS A 439 5.94 10.40 9.70
N PHE A 440 4.75 9.92 10.09
CA PHE A 440 3.50 10.62 9.76
C PHE A 440 3.35 11.94 10.52
N SER A 441 3.84 12.02 11.76
CA SER A 441 3.91 13.27 12.53
C SER A 441 4.85 14.28 11.88
N PHE A 442 6.01 13.83 11.40
CA PHE A 442 6.95 14.67 10.66
C PHE A 442 6.39 15.11 9.32
N TYR A 443 5.69 14.25 8.60
CA TYR A 443 5.11 14.58 7.30
C TYR A 443 4.16 15.78 7.37
N ASN A 444 3.30 15.82 8.39
CA ASN A 444 2.44 16.97 8.69
C ASN A 444 3.27 18.26 8.90
N THR A 445 4.42 18.16 9.57
CA THR A 445 5.33 19.29 9.79
C THR A 445 5.98 19.76 8.49
N LEU A 446 6.35 18.84 7.59
CA LEU A 446 6.89 19.17 6.27
C LEU A 446 5.88 19.99 5.46
N PHE A 447 4.63 19.51 5.34
CA PHE A 447 3.57 20.24 4.64
C PHE A 447 3.23 21.57 5.31
N SER A 448 3.16 21.60 6.65
CA SER A 448 2.95 22.84 7.40
C SER A 448 4.01 23.88 7.06
N ASN A 449 5.29 23.51 7.05
CA ASN A 449 6.38 24.41 6.69
C ASN A 449 6.31 24.84 5.22
N ALA A 450 6.06 23.91 4.31
CA ALA A 450 6.02 24.20 2.89
C ALA A 450 4.88 25.17 2.53
N LEU A 451 3.66 24.90 2.99
CA LEU A 451 2.50 25.78 2.79
C LEU A 451 2.68 27.14 3.49
N SER A 452 3.25 27.15 4.70
CA SER A 452 3.46 28.39 5.45
C SER A 452 4.43 29.37 4.79
N ASN A 453 5.32 28.87 3.93
CA ASN A 453 6.35 29.67 3.26
C ASN A 453 6.14 29.77 1.75
N SER A 454 4.93 29.45 1.26
CA SER A 454 4.56 29.65 -0.14
C SER A 454 4.67 31.12 -0.55
N GLU A 455 5.19 31.33 -1.76
CA GLU A 455 5.23 32.64 -2.42
C GLU A 455 3.84 33.05 -2.94
N PHE A 456 2.93 32.09 -3.15
CA PHE A 456 1.54 32.27 -3.55
C PHE A 456 0.58 32.34 -2.36
N TYR A 457 1.11 32.54 -1.15
CA TYR A 457 0.29 32.68 0.05
C TYR A 457 -0.75 33.79 -0.13
N ASP A 458 -2.02 33.42 0.05
CA ASP A 458 -3.16 34.32 0.10
C ASP A 458 -3.85 34.15 1.46
N GLU A 459 -4.08 35.26 2.16
CA GLU A 459 -4.73 35.27 3.47
C GLU A 459 -6.21 34.88 3.42
N HIS A 460 -6.83 34.92 2.25
CA HIS A 460 -8.21 34.49 2.02
C HIS A 460 -8.32 33.00 1.66
N ILE A 461 -7.21 32.36 1.26
CA ILE A 461 -7.18 30.94 0.91
C ILE A 461 -6.81 30.12 2.14
N HIS A 462 -7.70 29.21 2.53
CA HIS A 462 -7.50 28.34 3.68
C HIS A 462 -7.73 26.87 3.36
N LEU A 463 -6.85 26.03 3.93
CA LEU A 463 -7.03 24.59 3.91
C LEU A 463 -8.22 24.21 4.82
N ASN A 464 -9.30 23.73 4.23
CA ASN A 464 -10.42 23.20 5.01
C ASN A 464 -10.06 21.83 5.61
N ARG A 465 -9.52 21.85 6.83
CA ARG A 465 -9.01 20.67 7.53
C ARG A 465 -10.09 19.62 7.76
N LYS A 466 -11.33 20.05 7.99
CA LYS A 466 -12.48 19.17 8.17
C LYS A 466 -12.84 18.41 6.90
N LYS A 467 -12.87 19.08 5.75
CA LYS A 467 -13.09 18.43 4.44
C LYS A 467 -11.96 17.44 4.14
N LEU A 468 -10.72 17.79 4.46
CA LEU A 468 -9.56 16.92 4.29
C LEU A 468 -9.64 15.66 5.18
N GLN A 469 -9.99 15.81 6.47
CA GLN A 469 -10.21 14.67 7.36
C GLN A 469 -11.37 13.77 6.90
N ASN A 470 -12.49 14.37 6.51
CA ASN A 470 -13.64 13.61 5.99
C ASN A 470 -13.26 12.83 4.73
N TYR A 471 -12.49 13.44 3.84
CA TYR A 471 -11.98 12.79 2.63
C TYR A 471 -11.16 11.55 2.99
N LEU A 472 -10.17 11.66 3.88
CA LEU A 472 -9.35 10.52 4.32
C LEU A 472 -10.19 9.42 4.97
N ILE A 473 -11.15 9.77 5.83
CA ILE A 473 -12.06 8.79 6.44
C ILE A 473 -12.83 8.03 5.35
N TYR A 474 -13.45 8.73 4.41
CA TYR A 474 -14.25 8.08 3.37
C TYR A 474 -13.40 7.21 2.42
N THR A 475 -12.26 7.69 1.96
CA THR A 475 -11.46 6.94 0.98
C THR A 475 -10.75 5.75 1.62
N LEU A 476 -10.21 5.89 2.84
CA LEU A 476 -9.61 4.75 3.54
C LEU A 476 -10.67 3.73 3.95
N SER A 477 -11.86 4.16 4.38
CA SER A 477 -12.98 3.25 4.62
C SER A 477 -13.48 2.58 3.34
N LEU A 478 -13.41 3.24 2.19
CA LEU A 478 -13.72 2.63 0.89
C LEU A 478 -12.69 1.55 0.51
N VAL A 479 -11.40 1.77 0.78
CA VAL A 479 -10.35 0.74 0.61
C VAL A 479 -10.64 -0.47 1.51
N LEU A 480 -11.03 -0.24 2.77
CA LEU A 480 -11.41 -1.32 3.70
C LEU A 480 -12.60 -2.13 3.17
N MET A 481 -13.62 -1.41 2.70
CA MET A 481 -14.84 -2.01 2.16
C MET A 481 -14.52 -2.85 0.92
N PHE A 482 -13.68 -2.33 0.03
CA PHE A 482 -13.23 -3.05 -1.16
C PHE A 482 -12.51 -4.35 -0.78
N GLN A 483 -11.57 -4.31 0.17
CA GLN A 483 -10.90 -5.52 0.66
C GLN A 483 -11.90 -6.53 1.24
N TYR A 484 -12.83 -6.06 2.10
CA TYR A 484 -13.86 -6.92 2.70
C TYR A 484 -14.70 -7.61 1.63
N LEU A 485 -15.22 -6.86 0.66
CA LEU A 485 -16.02 -7.39 -0.43
C LEU A 485 -15.22 -8.36 -1.31
N ALA A 486 -13.99 -7.99 -1.68
CA ALA A 486 -13.11 -8.82 -2.49
C ALA A 486 -12.85 -10.19 -1.85
N ILE A 487 -12.64 -10.22 -0.53
CA ILE A 487 -12.43 -11.47 0.21
C ILE A 487 -13.75 -12.23 0.35
N SER A 488 -14.85 -11.54 0.69
CA SER A 488 -16.16 -12.16 0.88
C SER A 488 -16.65 -12.86 -0.39
N PHE A 489 -16.62 -12.17 -1.53
CA PHE A 489 -17.06 -12.76 -2.81
C PHE A 489 -16.17 -13.89 -3.30
N LYS A 490 -14.91 -13.91 -2.86
CA LYS A 490 -13.93 -14.89 -3.31
C LYS A 490 -13.87 -16.13 -2.42
N PHE A 491 -14.06 -15.96 -1.11
CA PHE A 491 -13.84 -17.00 -0.11
C PHE A 491 -15.03 -17.26 0.82
N GLY A 492 -16.11 -16.49 0.69
CA GLY A 492 -17.29 -16.56 1.55
C GLY A 492 -17.32 -15.46 2.62
N HIS A 493 -18.53 -15.20 3.15
CA HIS A 493 -18.76 -14.15 4.14
C HIS A 493 -17.97 -14.34 5.45
N GLU A 494 -17.77 -15.59 5.91
CA GLU A 494 -16.96 -15.93 7.09
C GLU A 494 -15.52 -15.41 6.99
N GLU A 495 -14.84 -15.70 5.88
CA GLU A 495 -13.47 -15.22 5.61
C GLU A 495 -13.41 -13.70 5.46
N GLY A 496 -14.43 -13.13 4.81
CA GLY A 496 -14.63 -11.69 4.76
C GLY A 496 -14.68 -11.07 6.17
N TRP A 497 -15.48 -11.65 7.05
CA TRP A 497 -15.65 -11.21 8.42
C TRP A 497 -14.35 -11.32 9.23
N ILE A 498 -13.62 -12.42 9.10
CA ILE A 498 -12.29 -12.61 9.73
C ILE A 498 -11.33 -11.50 9.27
N SER A 499 -11.27 -11.23 7.97
CA SER A 499 -10.41 -10.17 7.41
C SER A 499 -10.82 -8.78 7.89
N LEU A 500 -12.12 -8.47 7.90
CA LEU A 500 -12.63 -7.19 8.37
C LEU A 500 -12.30 -6.99 9.84
N ARG A 501 -12.55 -7.98 10.70
CA ARG A 501 -12.21 -7.92 12.13
C ARG A 501 -10.72 -7.69 12.33
N SER A 502 -9.87 -8.45 11.64
CA SER A 502 -8.41 -8.30 11.71
C SER A 502 -7.97 -6.89 11.30
N SER A 503 -8.52 -6.38 10.20
CA SER A 503 -8.23 -5.03 9.69
C SER A 503 -8.76 -3.93 10.59
N LEU A 504 -9.89 -4.13 11.28
CA LEU A 504 -10.40 -3.18 12.27
C LEU A 504 -9.50 -3.15 13.51
N VAL A 505 -9.06 -4.30 14.01
CA VAL A 505 -8.16 -4.36 15.18
C VAL A 505 -6.79 -3.74 14.85
N SER A 506 -6.20 -4.10 13.71
CA SER A 506 -4.86 -3.64 13.32
C SER A 506 -4.84 -2.25 12.68
N GLY A 507 -5.89 -1.85 11.98
CA GLY A 507 -5.91 -0.69 11.08
C GLY A 507 -6.80 0.48 11.52
N SER A 508 -7.83 0.29 12.34
CA SER A 508 -8.73 1.40 12.73
C SER A 508 -7.99 2.51 13.49
N TYR A 509 -7.06 2.13 14.36
CA TYR A 509 -6.13 3.03 15.02
C TYR A 509 -5.30 3.82 14.00
N LEU A 510 -4.76 3.15 12.97
CA LEU A 510 -3.98 3.81 11.92
C LEU A 510 -4.82 4.75 11.06
N ILE A 511 -6.07 4.41 10.75
CA ILE A 511 -6.99 5.33 10.04
C ILE A 511 -7.21 6.60 10.86
N ILE A 512 -7.52 6.45 12.16
CA ILE A 512 -7.70 7.57 13.08
C ILE A 512 -6.42 8.40 13.17
N PHE A 513 -5.30 7.72 13.31
CA PHE A 513 -3.97 8.31 13.43
C PHE A 513 -3.56 9.12 12.21
N ILE A 514 -3.64 8.52 11.02
CA ILE A 514 -3.34 9.16 9.75
C ILE A 514 -4.26 10.36 9.56
N THR A 515 -5.56 10.19 9.79
CA THR A 515 -6.53 11.29 9.68
C THR A 515 -6.22 12.42 10.68
N ALA A 516 -5.80 12.10 11.90
CA ALA A 516 -5.44 13.08 12.91
C ALA A 516 -4.14 13.83 12.60
N ASN A 517 -3.17 13.21 11.95
CA ASN A 517 -1.89 13.84 11.63
C ASN A 517 -1.92 14.52 10.25
N LEU A 518 -2.34 13.81 9.21
CA LEU A 518 -2.36 14.29 7.83
C LEU A 518 -3.59 15.15 7.50
N GLY A 519 -4.66 15.07 8.31
CA GLY A 519 -5.83 15.94 8.19
C GLY A 519 -5.76 17.23 9.02
N THR A 520 -4.69 17.48 9.79
CA THR A 520 -4.58 18.65 10.70
C THR A 520 -3.37 19.54 10.42
N ILE A 521 -3.07 19.73 9.13
CA ILE A 521 -2.02 20.65 8.69
C ILE A 521 -2.39 22.07 9.11
N ASN A 522 -1.47 22.70 9.86
CA ASN A 522 -1.63 24.06 10.35
C ASN A 522 -0.72 24.99 9.56
N ILE A 523 -1.27 26.06 9.00
CA ILE A 523 -0.54 27.00 8.17
C ILE A 523 -0.35 28.29 8.96
N LYS A 524 0.90 28.71 9.14
CA LYS A 524 1.27 29.93 9.85
C LYS A 524 2.25 30.71 8.98
N HIS A 525 1.77 31.76 8.31
CA HIS A 525 2.53 32.52 7.33
C HIS A 525 3.96 32.86 7.79
N ARG A 526 4.94 32.61 6.91
CA ARG A 526 6.39 32.85 7.10
C ARG A 526 7.01 32.20 8.35
N LYS A 527 6.38 31.14 8.86
CA LYS A 527 6.89 30.42 10.03
C LYS A 527 7.47 29.07 9.64
N TRP A 528 8.71 28.84 10.06
CA TRP A 528 9.35 27.53 10.04
C TRP A 528 9.18 26.84 11.39
N ASN A 529 8.55 25.67 11.40
CA ASN A 529 8.47 24.82 12.57
C ASN A 529 9.64 23.81 12.54
N PRO A 530 10.40 23.68 13.64
CA PRO A 530 11.47 22.69 13.69
C PRO A 530 10.89 21.27 13.62
N LEU A 531 11.62 20.36 12.96
CA LEU A 531 11.34 18.93 12.97
C LEU A 531 11.66 18.38 14.36
N GLN A 532 10.71 18.50 15.27
CA GLN A 532 10.81 18.00 16.64
C GLN A 532 9.99 16.73 16.78
N LEU A 533 10.57 15.76 17.50
CA LEU A 533 9.88 14.52 17.86
C LEU A 533 8.74 14.85 18.83
N LYS A 534 7.55 15.14 18.29
CA LYS A 534 6.34 15.39 19.07
C LYS A 534 5.55 14.11 19.23
N LEU A 535 4.95 13.95 20.41
CA LEU A 535 3.98 12.88 20.60
C LEU A 535 2.87 13.01 19.53
N PRO A 536 2.61 11.94 18.79
CA PRO A 536 1.63 11.98 17.72
C PRO A 536 0.23 12.29 18.23
N LYS A 537 -0.61 12.86 17.35
CA LYS A 537 -2.02 13.06 17.66
C LYS A 537 -2.80 11.76 17.45
N PHE A 538 -3.44 11.27 18.52
CA PHE A 538 -4.34 10.11 18.47
C PHE A 538 -5.81 10.47 18.49
N PHE A 539 -6.11 11.75 18.72
CA PHE A 539 -7.48 12.25 18.79
C PHE A 539 -7.79 13.07 17.55
N LEU A 540 -8.94 12.79 16.94
CA LEU A 540 -9.48 13.56 15.81
C LEU A 540 -10.06 14.93 16.22
N LYS A 541 -9.87 15.35 17.47
CA LYS A 541 -10.39 16.62 17.97
C LYS A 541 -9.61 17.76 17.30
N LEU A 542 -10.25 18.41 16.34
CA LEU A 542 -9.77 19.66 15.79
C LEU A 542 -9.89 20.75 16.86
N GLU A 543 -8.79 21.44 17.18
CA GLU A 543 -8.89 22.78 17.73
C GLU A 543 -9.61 23.63 16.69
N HIS A 544 -10.63 24.36 17.13
CA HIS A 544 -11.40 25.19 16.22
C HIS A 544 -10.49 26.22 15.57
N ASP A 545 -10.40 26.18 14.24
CA ASP A 545 -9.80 27.26 13.47
C ASP A 545 -10.96 28.09 12.91
N PRO A 546 -11.06 29.38 13.29
CA PRO A 546 -12.05 30.30 12.75
C PRO A 546 -12.14 30.28 11.22
N ASN A 547 -11.04 29.96 10.53
CA ASN A 547 -10.98 29.93 9.08
C ASN A 547 -11.66 28.69 8.47
N ASP A 548 -11.94 27.63 9.24
CA ASP A 548 -12.59 26.40 8.76
C ASP A 548 -14.02 26.67 8.24
N VAL A 549 -14.63 27.82 8.57
CA VAL A 549 -15.99 28.24 8.16
C VAL A 549 -15.98 28.97 6.80
N ILE A 550 -14.82 29.41 6.31
CA ILE A 550 -14.73 30.15 5.05
C ILE A 550 -15.15 29.25 3.89
N HIS A 551 -15.94 29.81 2.97
CA HIS A 551 -16.67 29.15 1.90
C HIS A 551 -17.74 28.13 2.33
N GLU A 552 -18.04 27.99 3.62
CA GLU A 552 -19.17 27.17 4.04
C GLU A 552 -20.50 27.89 3.76
N LYS A 553 -21.48 27.12 3.29
CA LYS A 553 -22.84 27.59 3.04
C LYS A 553 -23.76 27.16 4.15
N PHE A 554 -24.60 28.07 4.63
CA PHE A 554 -25.61 27.77 5.63
C PHE A 554 -26.77 28.75 5.56
N GLU A 555 -27.86 28.39 6.21
CA GLU A 555 -29.04 29.23 6.33
C GLU A 555 -29.01 29.96 7.68
N ILE A 556 -29.43 31.22 7.65
CA ILE A 556 -29.56 32.06 8.85
C ILE A 556 -31.04 32.35 9.06
N GLU A 557 -31.51 32.16 10.29
CA GLU A 557 -32.87 32.43 10.75
C GLU A 557 -32.87 33.51 11.84
N ALA A 558 -33.78 34.48 11.76
CA ALA A 558 -33.90 35.53 12.78
C ALA A 558 -34.40 34.96 14.12
N ILE A 559 -33.74 35.34 15.23
CA ILE A 559 -34.22 35.06 16.60
C ILE A 559 -34.96 36.30 17.14
N SER A 560 -34.41 37.49 16.91
CA SER A 560 -34.95 38.72 17.48
C SER A 560 -36.26 39.17 16.82
N SER A 561 -37.05 39.95 17.55
CA SER A 561 -38.28 40.58 17.05
C SER A 561 -38.03 41.79 16.13
N ASN A 562 -36.76 42.08 15.77
CA ASN A 562 -36.43 43.21 14.91
C ASN A 562 -37.04 43.01 13.50
N LYS A 563 -37.83 44.00 13.05
CA LYS A 563 -38.50 43.98 11.75
C LYS A 563 -37.53 43.88 10.58
N ASP A 564 -36.38 44.54 10.64
CA ASP A 564 -35.37 44.50 9.58
C ASP A 564 -34.72 43.11 9.49
N LEU A 565 -34.42 42.50 10.63
CA LEU A 565 -33.82 41.17 10.69
C LEU A 565 -34.77 40.10 10.13
N LYS A 566 -36.08 40.22 10.40
CA LYS A 566 -37.14 39.37 9.82
C LYS A 566 -37.36 39.57 8.33
N LYS A 567 -36.98 40.72 7.78
CA LYS A 567 -36.97 40.94 6.33
C LYS A 567 -35.76 40.23 5.71
N LEU A 568 -34.58 40.36 6.32
CA LEU A 568 -33.36 39.73 5.85
C LEU A 568 -33.45 38.19 5.88
N PHE A 569 -33.96 37.61 6.97
CA PHE A 569 -33.95 36.16 7.19
C PHE A 569 -35.38 35.56 7.31
N PRO A 570 -35.60 34.29 6.90
CA PRO A 570 -34.60 33.30 6.52
C PRO A 570 -33.91 33.60 5.19
N ASN A 571 -32.61 33.33 5.13
CA ASN A 571 -31.82 33.44 3.90
C ASN A 571 -30.60 32.51 3.98
N LYS A 572 -30.29 31.89 2.86
CA LYS A 572 -29.06 31.12 2.66
C LYS A 572 -27.96 32.04 2.19
N GLY A 573 -26.73 31.60 2.41
CA GLY A 573 -25.57 32.35 1.97
C GLY A 573 -24.28 31.60 2.24
N GLN A 574 -23.17 32.28 2.03
CA GLN A 574 -21.83 31.74 2.14
C GLN A 574 -20.93 32.69 2.90
N VAL A 575 -20.08 32.16 3.77
CA VAL A 575 -18.98 32.95 4.36
C VAL A 575 -17.93 33.16 3.29
N ILE A 576 -17.63 34.41 2.97
CA ILE A 576 -16.65 34.78 1.94
C ILE A 576 -15.25 34.93 2.53
N GLY A 577 -15.15 35.38 3.78
CA GLY A 577 -13.87 35.55 4.45
C GLY A 577 -14.01 36.09 5.86
N ARG A 578 -12.88 36.22 6.55
CA ARG A 578 -12.80 36.93 7.82
C ARG A 578 -12.51 38.40 7.58
N VAL A 579 -13.02 39.22 8.48
CA VAL A 579 -12.86 40.67 8.44
C VAL A 579 -12.35 41.14 9.80
N THR A 580 -11.38 42.03 9.79
CA THR A 580 -10.92 42.70 11.01
C THR A 580 -11.68 44.01 11.16
N VAL A 581 -12.42 44.17 12.26
CA VAL A 581 -13.16 45.40 12.58
C VAL A 581 -12.66 45.95 13.92
N SER A 582 -12.13 47.18 13.90
CA SER A 582 -11.48 47.83 15.05
C SER A 582 -10.48 46.91 15.76
N GLY A 583 -9.58 46.29 14.97
CA GLY A 583 -8.54 45.37 15.47
C GLY A 583 -9.01 43.98 15.88
N ASN A 584 -10.32 43.69 15.85
CA ASN A 584 -10.86 42.36 16.20
C ASN A 584 -11.12 41.54 14.95
N SER A 585 -10.55 40.33 14.86
CA SER A 585 -10.67 39.44 13.69
C SER A 585 -11.84 38.44 13.77
N ASP A 586 -12.69 38.53 14.79
CA ASP A 586 -13.77 37.54 15.02
C ASP A 586 -15.00 37.71 14.11
N TRP A 587 -14.90 38.58 13.10
CA TRP A 587 -15.99 38.92 12.18
C TRP A 587 -15.86 38.14 10.88
N TYR A 588 -17.00 37.80 10.30
CA TYR A 588 -17.10 37.10 9.03
C TYR A 588 -17.95 37.91 8.07
N LEU A 589 -17.47 38.02 6.82
CA LEU A 589 -18.26 38.52 5.71
C LEU A 589 -19.13 37.39 5.17
N PHE A 590 -20.44 37.60 5.15
CA PHE A 590 -21.41 36.63 4.69
C PHE A 590 -22.16 37.18 3.49
N GLU A 591 -22.08 36.49 2.36
CA GLU A 591 -22.81 36.81 1.15
C GLU A 591 -24.15 36.07 1.14
N LEU A 592 -25.23 36.83 1.04
CA LEU A 592 -26.60 36.35 0.95
C LEU A 592 -26.89 35.85 -0.47
N GLU A 593 -27.50 34.68 -0.58
CA GLU A 593 -27.91 34.09 -1.87
C GLU A 593 -29.01 34.91 -2.54
N ASN A 594 -29.96 35.44 -1.74
CA ASN A 594 -30.98 36.36 -2.21
C ASN A 594 -30.69 37.77 -1.70
N LYS A 595 -30.44 38.71 -2.62
CA LYS A 595 -30.31 40.14 -2.29
C LYS A 595 -31.61 40.64 -1.68
N LYS A 596 -31.51 41.39 -0.58
CA LYS A 596 -32.67 41.98 0.09
C LYS A 596 -32.39 43.42 0.47
N GLU A 597 -33.42 44.25 0.37
CA GLU A 597 -33.38 45.66 0.74
C GLU A 597 -34.13 45.89 2.06
N ILE A 598 -33.48 46.62 2.97
CA ILE A 598 -34.07 47.17 4.18
C ILE A 598 -33.72 48.67 4.25
N LEU A 599 -34.42 49.43 5.10
CA LEU A 599 -34.37 50.89 5.14
C LEU A 599 -32.94 51.48 5.17
N ASP A 600 -32.01 50.80 5.85
CA ASP A 600 -30.63 51.27 6.03
C ASP A 600 -29.58 50.36 5.35
N PHE A 601 -29.99 49.46 4.45
CA PHE A 601 -29.08 48.53 3.77
C PHE A 601 -29.62 48.05 2.42
N CYS A 602 -28.81 48.23 1.38
CA CYS A 602 -29.02 47.64 0.05
C CYS A 602 -27.71 46.96 -0.37
N GLY A 603 -27.65 45.63 -0.27
CA GLY A 603 -26.44 44.87 -0.58
C GLY A 603 -26.69 43.37 -0.54
N SER A 604 -25.72 42.59 -1.04
CA SER A 604 -25.71 41.13 -0.87
C SER A 604 -24.88 40.70 0.34
N HIS A 605 -24.08 41.59 0.92
CA HIS A 605 -23.13 41.23 1.98
C HIS A 605 -23.56 41.73 3.36
N ILE A 606 -23.33 40.94 4.38
CA ILE A 606 -23.51 41.34 5.78
C ILE A 606 -22.29 40.91 6.59
N LEU A 607 -22.11 41.50 7.76
CA LEU A 607 -21.15 41.00 8.73
C LEU A 607 -21.86 40.18 9.80
N ILE A 608 -21.29 39.02 10.11
CA ILE A 608 -21.75 38.15 11.19
C ILE A 608 -20.64 37.91 12.20
N ARG A 609 -21.02 37.79 13.47
CA ARG A 609 -20.11 37.47 14.57
C ARG A 609 -20.77 36.47 15.52
N ALA A 610 -20.01 35.55 16.09
CA ALA A 610 -20.53 34.69 17.16
C ALA A 610 -21.03 35.54 18.35
N LYS A 611 -22.15 35.11 18.97
CA LYS A 611 -22.67 35.75 20.19
C LYS A 611 -21.73 35.56 21.37
N ASP A 612 -21.28 34.33 21.56
CA ASP A 612 -20.26 33.97 22.54
C ASP A 612 -18.91 33.89 21.82
N LEU A 613 -18.01 34.83 22.12
CA LEU A 613 -16.68 34.89 21.50
C LEU A 613 -15.82 33.66 21.83
N SER A 614 -16.12 32.94 22.92
CA SER A 614 -15.48 31.67 23.25
C SER A 614 -16.03 30.49 22.43
N ARG A 615 -17.16 30.68 21.74
CA ARG A 615 -17.83 29.71 20.86
C ARG A 615 -17.92 30.26 19.43
N PRO A 616 -16.82 30.17 18.68
CA PRO A 616 -16.80 30.65 17.30
C PRO A 616 -17.77 29.86 16.41
N ILE A 617 -18.14 30.49 15.29
CA ILE A 617 -19.19 30.00 14.38
C ILE A 617 -18.81 28.61 13.84
N LYS A 618 -19.78 27.70 13.81
CA LYS A 618 -19.69 26.36 13.21
C LYS A 618 -20.97 26.06 12.43
N THR A 619 -20.84 25.51 11.24
CA THR A 619 -22.00 25.14 10.41
C THR A 619 -22.80 23.93 10.90
N GLU A 620 -22.23 23.09 11.76
CA GLU A 620 -22.91 21.88 12.27
C GLU A 620 -23.63 22.09 13.60
N GLU A 621 -23.50 23.25 14.23
CA GLU A 621 -24.08 23.58 15.52
C GLU A 621 -25.04 24.77 15.35
N LYS A 622 -26.17 24.74 16.06
CA LYS A 622 -27.05 25.90 16.16
C LYS A 622 -26.31 27.00 16.91
N ASN A 623 -25.73 27.92 16.17
CA ASN A 623 -24.99 29.04 16.72
C ASN A 623 -25.82 30.30 16.68
N GLU A 624 -25.90 30.98 17.82
CA GLU A 624 -26.44 32.33 17.86
C GLU A 624 -25.36 33.31 17.39
N ILE A 625 -25.73 34.16 16.44
CA ILE A 625 -24.85 35.11 15.80
C ILE A 625 -25.43 36.52 15.90
N ALA A 626 -24.56 37.50 16.04
CA ALA A 626 -24.88 38.90 15.84
C ALA A 626 -24.80 39.23 14.35
N VAL A 627 -25.83 39.89 13.83
CA VAL A 627 -25.87 40.35 12.44
C VAL A 627 -25.70 41.86 12.38
N PHE A 628 -24.80 42.30 11.52
CA PHE A 628 -24.51 43.70 11.25
C PHE A 628 -24.62 43.98 9.77
N VAL A 629 -25.15 45.15 9.46
CA VAL A 629 -25.24 45.70 8.10
C VAL A 629 -24.44 46.99 8.03
N PHE A 630 -24.15 47.47 6.83
CA PHE A 630 -23.43 48.71 6.59
C PHE A 630 -24.18 49.56 5.56
N LEU A 631 -23.97 50.87 5.56
CA LEU A 631 -24.73 51.80 4.72
C LEU A 631 -24.29 51.78 3.25
N SER A 632 -23.02 51.49 2.97
CA SER A 632 -22.47 51.34 1.61
C SER A 632 -21.46 50.19 1.54
N GLU A 633 -21.49 49.41 0.45
CA GLU A 633 -20.58 48.25 0.25
C GLU A 633 -19.10 48.67 0.24
N ASP A 634 -18.78 49.92 -0.12
CA ASP A 634 -17.42 50.48 -0.07
C ASP A 634 -16.77 50.34 1.32
N LYS A 635 -17.57 50.34 2.40
CA LYS A 635 -17.08 50.16 3.78
C LYS A 635 -16.54 48.75 4.05
N ILE A 636 -16.96 47.75 3.28
CA ILE A 636 -16.36 46.40 3.34
C ILE A 636 -14.95 46.40 2.77
N TYR A 637 -14.68 47.27 1.80
CA TYR A 637 -13.41 47.31 1.08
C TYR A 637 -12.44 48.37 1.62
N ALA A 638 -12.84 49.13 2.63
CA ALA A 638 -11.96 50.08 3.31
C ALA A 638 -10.74 49.38 3.97
N GLU A 639 -9.56 50.01 3.88
CA GLU A 639 -8.33 49.52 4.51
C GLU A 639 -8.50 49.38 6.03
N GLU A 640 -9.08 50.39 6.67
CA GLU A 640 -9.43 50.38 8.09
C GLU A 640 -10.95 50.34 8.25
N LYS A 641 -11.44 49.39 9.05
CA LYS A 641 -12.86 49.16 9.30
C LYS A 641 -13.19 49.47 10.74
N LEU A 642 -13.95 50.52 10.99
CA LEU A 642 -14.33 50.92 12.34
C LEU A 642 -15.66 50.28 12.72
N ARG A 643 -15.82 49.93 14.00
CA ARG A 643 -17.03 49.31 14.52
C ARG A 643 -18.28 50.15 14.26
N GLU A 644 -18.15 51.48 14.25
CA GLU A 644 -19.21 52.46 14.04
C GLU A 644 -19.80 52.43 12.62
N ASP A 645 -19.04 51.94 11.64
CA ASP A 645 -19.50 51.81 10.25
C ASP A 645 -20.55 50.69 10.07
N PHE A 646 -20.73 49.83 11.09
CA PHE A 646 -21.56 48.63 11.01
C PHE A 646 -22.73 48.67 12.02
N LEU A 647 -23.95 48.74 11.51
CA LEU A 647 -25.18 48.81 12.30
C LEU A 647 -25.62 47.42 12.76
N PHE A 648 -25.74 47.22 14.07
CA PHE A 648 -26.26 45.98 14.63
C PHE A 648 -27.76 45.86 14.38
N LYS A 649 -28.20 44.79 13.70
CA LYS A 649 -29.62 44.53 13.40
C LYS A 649 -30.25 43.49 14.32
N GLY A 650 -29.45 42.65 14.98
CA GLY A 650 -29.95 41.76 16.03
C GLY A 650 -29.31 40.39 16.05
N TRP A 651 -29.90 39.52 16.87
CA TRP A 651 -29.48 38.13 17.04
C TRP A 651 -30.22 37.21 16.07
N ALA A 652 -29.47 36.36 15.37
CA ALA A 652 -29.96 35.31 14.50
C ALA A 652 -29.35 33.96 14.90
N LYS A 653 -29.85 32.86 14.35
CA LYS A 653 -29.29 31.52 14.51
C LYS A 653 -28.93 30.93 13.15
N ILE A 654 -27.88 30.14 13.12
CA ILE A 654 -27.57 29.26 11.99
C ILE A 654 -28.45 28.01 12.08
N SER A 655 -29.11 27.62 10.99
CA SER A 655 -29.97 26.44 10.92
C SER A 655 -29.33 25.23 10.25
#